data_AF-A0A9Q1B2Q6-F1
#
_entry.id   AF-A0A9Q1B2Q6-F1
#
_cell.length_a   1.000
_cell.length_b   1.000
_cell.length_c   1.000
_cell.angle_alpha   90.00
_cell.angle_beta   90.00
_cell.angle_gamma   90.00
#
_symmetry.space_group_name_H-M   'P 1'
#
loop_
_entity.id
_entity.type
_entity.pdbx_description
1 polymer ?
#
loop_
_entity_poly.entity_id
_entity_poly.type
_entity_poly.pdbx_seq_one_letter_code
_entity_poly.pdbx_strand_id
1 'polypeptide(L)'
;MIVLNIEKRRIHCNNLQYHPDPKFIHYELITDLEQDLELKIHKIKDKLNILKNEMQIFLTHEASKKLINITFTVQNITNTATHNIIRGRAKREESSGGKIDKSSVKVYVKVGNVVHDVPQKTRNYSFLYFLLLIPVVIVVAVLVTQRKSRQLNRKLSEQLEFLECDIRREIREGFVELQMEKLDVVDNFGTVPFLDYKHFVLRTFFPEPGGNSFVFIEDASEPLTLQSSNRGRKDESIMALSALISNKDFLVTLIHTLEKQKTFSVKDRCLFASFLTIALQTNLVYLTDILEVLTRDLMDQSSNIQPKLMLRRTESVVEKLLTNWMSVCLSGFLRERVGEPFYLLVTTLNQKMVKGPVDVITSKALYTLNEDWLLWQVAEFKTVTLNVVFEKIQENEGEGRMPTIQVNVLDCDTIGQAKEKILQAFLNKNGSLYGLQLNEVALALLSDPQAKELLDVDSSSVILEGGITKLNTIGHYELSDGATVKVFKKKTTISGYPEGEYSNNYCHLILPDSETAKDVQGAKHQGKQKFKVKEMYLTKLLSTKVAVHSFVEQLFRSIWTLPTNKAPVAIKYFFDFLDAQAENKKITDPDVVHIWKTNSLPLRFWVNILKNPQFVFDIKKTPHIDGCLSVIAQAFMDAFSLSEQQLGKESPTNKLLYAKDIPLYKEEVKAYYKAIKDLPPLSTLEIEDFLTQESKKHENEFNEAAALIKIYQYISRYFDEILNKLVKERGLEEVRMQLLNVKDLIEEKKKCKWV
;
A
#
# COMPACT_ATOMS: atom_id res chain seq x y z
N MET A 1 37.68 44.50 -93.73
CA MET A 1 36.86 45.04 -94.82
C MET A 1 36.92 44.03 -95.96
N ILE A 2 35.84 43.29 -96.22
CA ILE A 2 35.84 42.21 -97.23
C ILE A 2 35.79 42.87 -98.61
N VAL A 3 36.77 42.54 -99.45
CA VAL A 3 36.86 43.02 -100.83
C VAL A 3 36.67 41.82 -101.74
N LEU A 4 35.55 41.79 -102.46
CA LEU A 4 35.30 40.75 -103.46
C LEU A 4 36.09 41.10 -104.73
N ASN A 5 36.88 40.15 -105.20
CA ASN A 5 37.72 40.29 -106.38
C ASN A 5 37.08 39.48 -107.51
N ILE A 6 36.28 40.14 -108.34
CA ILE A 6 35.60 39.52 -109.47
C ILE A 6 36.26 40.08 -110.74
N GLU A 7 36.73 39.20 -111.62
CA GLU A 7 37.28 39.53 -112.94
C GLU A 7 38.25 40.72 -112.95
N LYS A 8 39.17 40.73 -111.99
CA LYS A 8 40.26 41.72 -111.83
C LYS A 8 39.83 43.15 -111.44
N ARG A 9 38.63 43.34 -110.86
CA ARG A 9 38.28 44.57 -110.13
C ARG A 9 37.96 44.26 -108.66
N ARG A 10 38.54 45.06 -107.76
CA ARG A 10 38.30 45.00 -106.31
C ARG A 10 37.13 45.91 -105.94
N ILE A 11 36.02 45.33 -105.50
CA ILE A 11 34.84 46.08 -105.03
C ILE A 11 34.78 45.94 -103.50
N HIS A 12 34.72 47.08 -102.80
CA HIS A 12 34.52 47.11 -101.36
C HIS A 12 33.03 46.87 -101.04
N CYS A 13 32.72 45.80 -100.30
CA CYS A 13 31.36 45.51 -99.88
C CYS A 13 31.03 46.21 -98.56
N ASN A 14 29.88 46.90 -98.48
CA ASN A 14 29.30 47.36 -97.23
C ASN A 14 28.82 46.18 -96.36
N ASN A 15 28.73 46.41 -95.04
CA ASN A 15 28.49 45.41 -93.99
C ASN A 15 27.58 44.24 -94.41
N LEU A 16 28.19 43.09 -94.68
CA LEU A 16 27.49 41.82 -94.85
C LEU A 16 27.09 41.30 -93.47
N GLN A 17 25.79 41.26 -93.18
CA GLN A 17 25.27 40.71 -91.94
C GLN A 17 25.06 39.19 -92.11
N TYR A 18 25.95 38.40 -91.52
CA TYR A 18 25.83 36.94 -91.53
C TYR A 18 24.85 36.48 -90.45
N HIS A 19 23.85 35.69 -90.84
CA HIS A 19 22.99 34.97 -89.91
C HIS A 19 23.48 33.52 -89.80
N PRO A 20 23.46 32.93 -88.59
CA PRO A 20 23.91 31.56 -88.39
C PRO A 20 23.02 30.58 -89.16
N ASP A 21 23.64 29.50 -89.64
CA ASP A 21 22.97 28.42 -90.38
C ASP A 21 21.77 27.82 -89.58
N PRO A 22 20.74 27.32 -90.29
CA PRO A 22 19.54 26.79 -89.64
C PRO A 22 19.87 25.54 -88.82
N LYS A 23 19.36 25.48 -87.58
CA LYS A 23 19.54 24.34 -86.67
C LYS A 23 18.25 23.53 -86.51
N PHE A 24 18.30 22.25 -86.88
CA PHE A 24 17.22 21.29 -86.73
C PHE A 24 17.44 20.46 -85.45
N ILE A 25 16.39 20.32 -84.63
CA ILE A 25 16.48 19.72 -83.29
C ILE A 25 16.24 18.22 -83.34
N HIS A 26 15.10 17.80 -83.90
CA HIS A 26 14.77 16.40 -84.09
C HIS A 26 13.62 16.23 -85.08
N TYR A 27 13.43 15.00 -85.56
CA TYR A 27 12.27 14.60 -86.36
C TYR A 27 11.38 13.57 -85.65
N GLU A 28 10.09 13.58 -86.02
CA GLU A 28 9.09 12.59 -85.68
C GLU A 28 8.48 12.03 -86.98
N LEU A 29 8.67 10.74 -87.22
CA LEU A 29 8.12 10.04 -88.38
C LEU A 29 6.86 9.29 -87.99
N ILE A 30 5.74 9.61 -88.64
CA ILE A 30 4.43 8.99 -88.43
C ILE A 30 4.16 8.05 -89.61
N THR A 31 3.98 6.77 -89.31
CA THR A 31 3.88 5.68 -90.30
C THR A 31 2.50 5.03 -90.35
N ASP A 32 1.53 5.57 -89.61
CA ASP A 32 0.28 4.87 -89.27
C ASP A 32 -0.91 5.29 -90.18
N LEU A 33 -0.64 6.06 -91.24
CA LEU A 33 -1.61 6.48 -92.25
C LEU A 33 -1.48 5.57 -93.49
N GLU A 34 -2.58 4.94 -93.92
CA GLU A 34 -2.58 4.15 -95.15
C GLU A 34 -2.38 5.08 -96.37
N GLN A 35 -1.34 4.77 -97.16
CA GLN A 35 -0.92 5.41 -98.43
C GLN A 35 -0.05 6.68 -98.36
N ASP A 36 0.05 7.41 -97.24
CA ASP A 36 0.89 8.61 -97.11
C ASP A 36 1.87 8.55 -95.91
N LEU A 37 3.13 8.98 -96.10
CA LEU A 37 4.10 9.18 -95.02
C LEU A 37 4.07 10.64 -94.54
N GLU A 38 3.89 10.88 -93.23
CA GLU A 38 3.98 12.21 -92.62
C GLU A 38 5.23 12.34 -91.75
N LEU A 39 5.99 13.41 -91.96
CA LEU A 39 7.21 13.73 -91.24
C LEU A 39 7.10 15.11 -90.60
N LYS A 40 7.34 15.18 -89.29
CA LYS A 40 7.41 16.45 -88.53
C LYS A 40 8.85 16.72 -88.14
N ILE A 41 9.36 17.88 -88.52
CA ILE A 41 10.72 18.32 -88.17
C ILE A 41 10.63 19.57 -87.29
N HIS A 42 11.31 19.52 -86.15
CA HIS A 42 11.40 20.65 -85.22
C HIS A 42 12.69 21.42 -85.47
N LYS A 43 12.57 22.71 -85.80
CA LYS A 43 13.68 23.62 -86.11
C LYS A 43 13.73 24.78 -85.10
N ILE A 44 14.92 25.20 -84.70
CA ILE A 44 15.09 26.42 -83.87
C ILE A 44 14.70 27.65 -84.69
N LYS A 45 13.96 28.57 -84.07
CA LYS A 45 13.54 29.80 -84.72
C LYS A 45 14.76 30.64 -85.10
N ASP A 46 14.87 30.99 -86.38
CA ASP A 46 15.93 31.85 -86.91
C ASP A 46 15.36 33.06 -87.65
N LYS A 47 16.25 33.91 -88.15
CA LYS A 47 15.93 35.11 -88.93
C LYS A 47 16.06 34.89 -90.44
N LEU A 48 16.20 33.63 -90.88
CA LEU A 48 16.49 33.29 -92.28
C LEU A 48 15.24 33.27 -93.18
N ASN A 49 14.02 33.31 -92.62
CA ASN A 49 12.73 33.36 -93.34
C ASN A 49 12.61 32.39 -94.53
N ILE A 50 13.17 31.18 -94.39
CA ILE A 50 13.26 30.16 -95.45
C ILE A 50 11.86 29.77 -95.93
N LEU A 51 11.61 29.90 -97.23
CA LEU A 51 10.33 29.56 -97.86
C LEU A 51 10.22 28.05 -98.12
N LYS A 52 9.00 27.54 -98.28
CA LYS A 52 8.74 26.09 -98.47
C LYS A 52 9.46 25.52 -99.71
N ASN A 53 9.60 26.35 -100.74
CA ASN A 53 10.16 26.02 -102.05
C ASN A 53 11.70 25.96 -102.04
N GLU A 54 12.32 26.53 -101.00
CA GLU A 54 13.78 26.60 -100.84
C GLU A 54 14.34 25.42 -100.02
N MET A 55 13.46 24.53 -99.56
CA MET A 55 13.80 23.37 -98.76
C MET A 55 13.40 22.07 -99.45
N GLN A 56 14.32 21.13 -99.46
CA GLN A 56 14.04 19.75 -99.88
C GLN A 56 14.34 18.80 -98.72
N ILE A 57 13.37 17.96 -98.39
CA ILE A 57 13.48 17.01 -97.29
C ILE A 57 13.58 15.61 -97.89
N PHE A 58 14.59 14.86 -97.48
CA PHE A 58 14.81 13.49 -97.95
C PHE A 58 14.99 12.56 -96.76
N LEU A 59 14.33 11.42 -96.84
CA LEU A 59 14.49 10.33 -95.90
C LEU A 59 15.23 9.21 -96.60
N THR A 60 16.31 8.74 -95.98
CA THR A 60 17.06 7.59 -96.47
C THR A 60 16.87 6.43 -95.50
N HIS A 61 16.49 5.27 -95.99
CA HIS A 61 16.45 4.05 -95.21
C HIS A 61 17.00 2.88 -96.01
N GLU A 62 17.55 1.89 -95.30
CA GLU A 62 18.15 0.71 -95.91
C GLU A 62 17.14 -0.45 -95.88
N ALA A 63 16.70 -0.89 -97.05
CA ALA A 63 15.81 -2.03 -97.20
C ALA A 63 16.46 -3.03 -98.16
N SER A 64 16.62 -4.28 -97.73
CA SER A 64 17.21 -5.36 -98.55
C SER A 64 18.58 -5.00 -99.16
N LYS A 65 19.44 -4.32 -98.40
CA LYS A 65 20.78 -3.81 -98.82
C LYS A 65 20.77 -2.81 -99.98
N LYS A 66 19.63 -2.18 -100.27
CA LYS A 66 19.53 -1.02 -101.16
C LYS A 66 19.14 0.20 -100.35
N LEU A 67 19.81 1.32 -100.63
CA LEU A 67 19.46 2.62 -100.06
C LEU A 67 18.25 3.18 -100.83
N ILE A 68 17.13 3.37 -100.13
CA ILE A 68 15.93 3.96 -100.72
C ILE A 68 15.77 5.38 -100.18
N ASN A 69 15.73 6.34 -101.10
CA ASN A 69 15.55 7.76 -100.79
C ASN A 69 14.12 8.16 -101.11
N ILE A 70 13.40 8.65 -100.11
CA ILE A 70 12.04 9.17 -100.25
C ILE A 70 12.11 10.68 -100.09
N THR A 71 11.66 11.42 -101.11
CA THR A 71 11.56 12.88 -101.06
C THR A 71 10.21 13.30 -100.49
N PHE A 72 10.23 14.21 -99.52
CA PHE A 72 9.03 14.77 -98.89
C PHE A 72 8.75 16.17 -99.43
N THR A 73 7.49 16.42 -99.75
CA THR A 73 7.00 17.76 -100.09
C THR A 73 6.62 18.50 -98.82
N VAL A 74 7.18 19.71 -98.62
CA VAL A 74 6.88 20.56 -97.46
C VAL A 74 5.47 21.14 -97.58
N GLN A 75 4.54 20.72 -96.71
CA GLN A 75 3.14 21.17 -96.74
C GLN A 75 2.97 22.51 -96.01
N ASN A 76 3.44 22.60 -94.77
CA ASN A 76 3.37 23.84 -93.99
C ASN A 76 4.57 23.99 -93.04
N ILE A 77 4.83 25.25 -92.70
CA ILE A 77 5.82 25.64 -91.69
C ILE A 77 5.02 26.45 -90.66
N THR A 78 4.88 25.90 -89.46
CA THR A 78 4.11 26.54 -88.38
C THR A 78 5.07 27.16 -87.38
N ASN A 79 4.85 28.42 -87.03
CA ASN A 79 5.69 29.14 -86.07
C ASN A 79 5.11 29.02 -84.67
N THR A 80 5.87 28.48 -83.74
CA THR A 80 5.56 28.52 -82.30
C THR A 80 6.39 29.60 -81.60
N ALA A 81 6.14 29.87 -80.32
CA ALA A 81 6.85 30.89 -79.55
C ALA A 81 8.38 30.70 -79.57
N THR A 82 8.85 29.45 -79.57
CA THR A 82 10.27 29.11 -79.43
C THR A 82 10.87 28.38 -80.65
N HIS A 83 10.06 27.73 -81.49
CA HIS A 83 10.53 26.86 -82.58
C HIS A 83 9.64 26.90 -83.84
N ASN A 84 10.17 26.52 -84.99
CA ASN A 84 9.38 26.28 -86.21
C ASN A 84 9.13 24.77 -86.39
N ILE A 85 7.89 24.39 -86.69
CA ILE A 85 7.51 23.01 -86.99
C ILE A 85 7.27 22.89 -88.48
N ILE A 86 8.08 22.08 -89.16
CA ILE A 86 7.99 21.82 -90.60
C ILE A 86 7.29 20.48 -90.78
N ARG A 87 6.18 20.47 -91.52
CA ARG A 87 5.49 19.23 -91.88
C ARG A 87 5.74 18.88 -93.34
N GLY A 88 6.32 17.71 -93.56
CA GLY A 88 6.51 17.12 -94.88
C GLY A 88 5.57 15.94 -95.09
N ARG A 89 5.07 15.77 -96.31
CA ARG A 89 4.32 14.59 -96.73
C ARG A 89 4.93 14.00 -97.99
N ALA A 90 5.01 12.68 -98.06
CA ALA A 90 5.41 11.94 -99.26
C ALA A 90 4.36 10.87 -99.60
N LYS A 91 4.01 10.76 -100.88
CA LYS A 91 3.20 9.64 -101.39
C LYS A 91 4.10 8.42 -101.55
N ARG A 92 3.61 7.25 -101.13
CA ARG A 92 4.34 5.99 -101.26
C ARG A 92 4.01 5.34 -102.61
N GLU A 93 5.03 4.99 -103.39
CA GLU A 93 4.84 4.17 -104.60
C GLU A 93 4.58 2.70 -104.22
N GLU A 94 3.57 2.07 -104.83
CA GLU A 94 3.05 0.74 -104.47
C GLU A 94 4.03 -0.43 -104.72
N SER A 95 5.17 -0.20 -105.35
CA SER A 95 6.13 -1.25 -105.74
C SER A 95 7.19 -1.61 -104.69
N SER A 96 7.09 -1.12 -103.45
CA SER A 96 8.02 -1.43 -102.34
C SER A 96 7.29 -1.76 -101.03
N GLY A 97 6.67 -2.95 -100.98
CA GLY A 97 5.90 -3.47 -99.83
C GLY A 97 6.75 -3.92 -98.64
N GLY A 98 7.45 -2.99 -97.98
CA GLY A 98 8.17 -3.23 -96.72
C GLY A 98 7.76 -2.26 -95.61
N LYS A 99 7.65 -2.75 -94.37
CA LYS A 99 7.53 -1.91 -93.15
C LYS A 99 8.86 -1.14 -93.00
N ILE A 100 8.81 0.20 -92.90
CA ILE A 100 10.02 1.01 -92.67
C ILE A 100 10.50 0.74 -91.24
N ASP A 101 11.72 0.22 -91.08
CA ASP A 101 12.37 0.09 -89.78
C ASP A 101 12.77 1.47 -89.26
N LYS A 102 12.14 1.92 -88.17
CA LYS A 102 12.37 3.26 -87.59
C LYS A 102 13.78 3.46 -87.01
N SER A 103 14.57 2.39 -86.84
CA SER A 103 15.90 2.44 -86.22
C SER A 103 17.05 2.72 -87.19
N SER A 104 16.84 2.50 -88.50
CA SER A 104 17.84 2.72 -89.57
C SER A 104 17.56 3.94 -90.45
N VAL A 105 16.58 4.77 -90.05
CA VAL A 105 16.14 5.94 -90.81
C VAL A 105 17.00 7.16 -90.49
N LYS A 106 17.53 7.80 -91.53
CA LYS A 106 18.15 9.13 -91.45
C LYS A 106 17.34 10.13 -92.26
N VAL A 107 17.17 11.33 -91.69
CA VAL A 107 16.39 12.41 -92.29
C VAL A 107 17.31 13.58 -92.57
N TYR A 108 17.32 14.04 -93.81
CA TYR A 108 18.13 15.16 -94.26
C TYR A 108 17.25 16.31 -94.75
N VAL A 109 17.64 17.53 -94.40
CA VAL A 109 17.03 18.77 -94.90
C VAL A 109 18.07 19.53 -95.68
N LYS A 110 17.84 19.70 -96.99
CA LYS A 110 18.68 20.50 -97.87
C LYS A 110 18.11 21.91 -98.00
N VAL A 111 18.93 22.91 -97.71
CA VAL A 111 18.62 24.34 -97.86
C VAL A 111 19.72 24.95 -98.75
N GLY A 112 19.37 25.36 -99.97
CA GLY A 112 20.35 25.77 -100.96
C GLY A 112 21.38 24.66 -101.26
N ASN A 113 22.67 24.93 -101.03
CA ASN A 113 23.77 23.98 -101.26
C ASN A 113 24.18 23.19 -100.00
N VAL A 114 23.55 23.43 -98.85
CA VAL A 114 23.91 22.77 -97.58
C VAL A 114 22.88 21.71 -97.22
N VAL A 115 23.35 20.52 -96.82
CA VAL A 115 22.51 19.40 -96.36
C VAL A 115 22.71 19.22 -94.87
N HIS A 116 21.62 19.28 -94.11
CA HIS A 116 21.61 19.11 -92.66
C HIS A 116 21.04 17.74 -92.28
N ASP A 117 21.78 16.98 -91.46
CA ASP A 117 21.28 15.76 -90.81
C ASP A 117 20.40 16.14 -89.61
N VAL A 118 19.19 15.59 -89.54
CA VAL A 118 18.26 15.82 -88.45
C VAL A 118 18.23 14.60 -87.53
N PRO A 119 18.64 14.73 -86.26
CA PRO A 119 18.69 13.58 -85.37
C PRO A 119 17.28 13.11 -84.95
N GLN A 120 17.14 11.84 -84.58
CA GLN A 120 15.88 11.28 -84.10
C GLN A 120 15.62 11.71 -82.64
N LYS A 121 14.35 11.91 -82.26
CA LYS A 121 13.97 12.30 -80.89
C LYS A 121 14.40 11.24 -79.86
N THR A 122 15.34 11.58 -78.98
CA THR A 122 15.78 10.71 -77.88
C THR A 122 14.71 10.62 -76.79
N ARG A 123 14.29 9.39 -76.43
CA ARG A 123 13.43 9.15 -75.26
C ARG A 123 14.29 9.14 -73.99
N ASN A 124 14.00 10.02 -73.04
CA ASN A 124 14.69 10.09 -71.75
C ASN A 124 14.29 8.93 -70.81
N TYR A 125 15.20 7.99 -70.55
CA TYR A 125 15.00 6.86 -69.62
C TYR A 125 15.29 7.18 -68.14
N SER A 126 15.47 8.45 -67.78
CA SER A 126 15.80 8.88 -66.41
C SER A 126 14.83 8.34 -65.35
N PHE A 127 13.54 8.21 -65.69
CA PHE A 127 12.51 7.64 -64.79
C PHE A 127 12.72 6.14 -64.46
N LEU A 128 13.32 5.36 -65.36
CA LEU A 128 13.60 3.93 -65.11
C LEU A 128 14.67 3.72 -64.03
N TYR A 129 15.65 4.63 -63.94
CA TYR A 129 16.68 4.58 -62.89
C TYR A 129 16.08 4.85 -61.50
N PHE A 130 15.14 5.80 -61.39
CA PHE A 130 14.40 6.01 -60.14
C PHE A 130 13.55 4.79 -59.75
N LEU A 131 12.93 4.12 -60.72
CA LEU A 131 12.12 2.92 -60.47
C LEU A 131 12.95 1.73 -59.97
N LEU A 132 14.21 1.60 -60.41
CA LEU A 132 15.13 0.55 -59.96
C LEU A 132 15.74 0.81 -58.57
N LEU A 133 15.78 2.08 -58.12
CA LEU A 133 16.36 2.45 -56.84
C LEU A 133 15.40 2.21 -55.66
N ILE A 134 14.09 2.29 -55.89
CA ILE A 134 13.05 2.04 -54.89
C ILE A 134 13.14 0.62 -54.27
N PRO A 135 13.24 -0.49 -55.04
CA PRO A 135 13.41 -1.83 -54.48
C PRO A 135 14.67 -1.96 -53.62
N VAL A 136 15.78 -1.34 -54.02
CA VAL A 136 17.05 -1.40 -53.28
C VAL A 136 16.91 -0.71 -51.92
N VAL A 137 16.27 0.46 -51.87
CA VAL A 137 16.02 1.18 -50.61
C VAL A 137 15.09 0.38 -49.71
N ILE A 138 14.04 -0.26 -50.25
CA ILE A 138 13.13 -1.12 -49.50
C ILE A 138 13.89 -2.34 -48.92
N VAL A 139 14.73 -3.01 -49.71
CA VAL A 139 15.54 -4.14 -49.24
C VAL A 139 16.51 -3.72 -48.13
N VAL A 140 17.19 -2.57 -48.29
CA VAL A 140 18.07 -2.03 -47.24
C VAL A 140 17.27 -1.68 -45.97
N ALA A 141 16.11 -1.04 -46.10
CA ALA A 141 15.24 -0.72 -44.98
C ALA A 141 14.73 -1.99 -44.27
N VAL A 142 14.34 -3.04 -45.01
CA VAL A 142 13.95 -4.35 -44.47
C VAL A 142 15.13 -5.02 -43.77
N LEU A 143 16.33 -4.99 -44.35
CA LEU A 143 17.53 -5.56 -43.72
C LEU A 143 17.92 -4.81 -42.45
N VAL A 144 17.84 -3.48 -42.44
CA VAL A 144 18.13 -2.65 -41.26
C VAL A 144 17.08 -2.88 -40.18
N THR A 145 15.79 -2.91 -40.53
CA THR A 145 14.70 -3.17 -39.57
C THR A 145 14.76 -4.59 -39.03
N GLN A 146 15.05 -5.60 -39.86
CA GLN A 146 15.27 -6.99 -39.40
C GLN A 146 16.52 -7.10 -38.51
N ARG A 147 17.62 -6.44 -38.85
CA ARG A 147 18.82 -6.42 -38.00
C ARG A 147 18.54 -5.71 -36.67
N LYS A 148 17.88 -4.56 -36.70
CA LYS A 148 17.52 -3.79 -35.50
C LYS A 148 16.50 -4.54 -34.64
N SER A 149 15.52 -5.20 -35.25
CA SER A 149 14.55 -6.08 -34.58
C SER A 149 15.24 -7.30 -33.97
N ARG A 150 16.15 -7.97 -34.68
CA ARG A 150 16.95 -9.08 -34.11
C ARG A 150 17.83 -8.63 -32.96
N GLN A 151 18.46 -7.46 -33.05
CA GLN A 151 19.24 -6.88 -31.95
C GLN A 151 18.36 -6.53 -30.75
N LEU A 152 17.19 -5.95 -30.97
CA LEU A 152 16.23 -5.62 -29.92
C LEU A 152 15.69 -6.90 -29.25
N ASN A 153 15.31 -7.91 -30.05
CA ASN A 153 14.84 -9.19 -29.54
C ASN A 153 15.91 -9.93 -28.75
N ARG A 154 17.19 -9.87 -29.16
CA ARG A 154 18.30 -10.42 -28.38
C ARG A 154 18.45 -9.71 -27.04
N LYS A 155 18.47 -8.37 -27.03
CA LYS A 155 18.53 -7.59 -25.79
C LYS A 155 17.33 -7.87 -24.88
N LEU A 156 16.12 -7.97 -25.45
CA LEU A 156 14.91 -8.31 -24.71
C LEU A 156 14.98 -9.74 -24.14
N SER A 157 15.50 -10.70 -24.90
CA SER A 157 15.71 -12.08 -24.44
C SER A 157 16.74 -12.16 -23.31
N GLU A 158 17.88 -11.47 -23.44
CA GLU A 158 18.90 -11.40 -22.38
C GLU A 158 18.33 -10.76 -21.10
N GLN A 159 17.51 -9.71 -21.23
CA GLN A 159 16.81 -9.11 -20.10
C GLN A 159 15.79 -10.06 -19.47
N LEU A 160 15.06 -10.82 -20.29
CA LEU A 160 14.10 -11.81 -19.81
C LEU A 160 14.79 -12.98 -19.10
N GLU A 161 15.92 -13.47 -19.61
CA GLU A 161 16.72 -14.52 -18.97
C GLU A 161 17.31 -14.06 -17.64
N PHE A 162 17.81 -12.82 -17.57
CA PHE A 162 18.29 -12.24 -16.31
C PHE A 162 17.15 -12.11 -15.30
N LEU A 163 15.99 -11.61 -15.74
CA LEU A 163 14.80 -11.50 -14.90
C LEU A 163 14.31 -12.87 -14.44
N GLU A 164 14.29 -13.89 -15.31
CA GLU A 164 13.92 -15.25 -14.95
C GLU A 164 14.89 -15.84 -13.92
N CYS A 165 16.20 -15.63 -14.09
CA CYS A 165 17.20 -16.07 -13.13
C CYS A 165 17.03 -15.38 -11.76
N ASP A 166 16.72 -14.09 -11.75
CA ASP A 166 16.47 -13.32 -10.53
C ASP A 166 15.22 -13.84 -9.81
N ILE A 167 14.10 -14.02 -10.55
CA ILE A 167 12.86 -14.59 -10.04
C ILE A 167 13.09 -16.01 -9.49
N ARG A 168 13.81 -16.86 -10.23
CA ARG A 168 14.11 -18.23 -9.81
C ARG A 168 14.99 -18.25 -8.56
N ARG A 169 15.93 -17.30 -8.43
CA ARG A 169 16.75 -17.13 -7.24
C ARG A 169 15.90 -16.68 -6.05
N GLU A 170 15.08 -15.65 -6.19
CA GLU A 170 14.20 -15.15 -5.12
C GLU A 170 13.23 -16.24 -4.63
N ILE A 171 12.61 -16.99 -5.55
CA ILE A 171 11.73 -18.12 -5.20
C ILE A 171 12.52 -19.22 -4.49
N ARG A 172 13.72 -19.55 -4.97
CA ARG A 172 14.59 -20.57 -4.36
C ARG A 172 15.02 -20.15 -2.96
N GLU A 173 15.46 -18.91 -2.78
CA GLU A 173 15.89 -18.37 -1.49
C GLU A 173 14.72 -18.34 -0.50
N GLY A 174 13.54 -17.87 -0.92
CA GLY A 174 12.32 -17.91 -0.11
C GLY A 174 11.94 -19.34 0.28
N PHE A 175 12.10 -20.32 -0.62
CA PHE A 175 11.84 -21.73 -0.33
C PHE A 175 12.89 -22.36 0.60
N VAL A 176 14.17 -22.03 0.40
CA VAL A 176 15.26 -22.48 1.29
C VAL A 176 15.06 -21.92 2.68
N GLU A 177 14.72 -20.64 2.81
CA GLU A 177 14.41 -20.02 4.10
C GLU A 177 13.22 -20.71 4.78
N LEU A 178 12.13 -20.98 4.05
CA LEU A 178 10.98 -21.73 4.55
C LEU A 178 11.35 -23.11 5.09
N GLN A 179 12.28 -23.81 4.44
CA GLN A 179 12.73 -25.15 4.87
C GLN A 179 13.77 -25.12 5.98
N MET A 180 14.60 -24.08 6.02
CA MET A 180 15.72 -23.90 6.95
C MET A 180 15.34 -23.05 8.16
N GLU A 181 14.09 -22.58 8.25
CA GLU A 181 13.55 -21.83 9.38
C GLU A 181 13.71 -22.67 10.66
N LYS A 182 14.77 -22.40 11.41
CA LYS A 182 14.97 -22.97 12.74
C LYS A 182 14.17 -22.13 13.71
N LEU A 183 13.52 -22.79 14.66
CA LEU A 183 13.01 -22.12 15.85
C LEU A 183 14.25 -21.62 16.61
N ASP A 184 14.65 -20.37 16.37
CA ASP A 184 15.69 -19.77 17.19
C ASP A 184 15.22 -19.85 18.63
N VAL A 185 16.07 -20.43 19.50
CA VAL A 185 15.79 -20.54 20.93
C VAL A 185 15.55 -19.12 21.40
N VAL A 186 14.29 -18.83 21.70
CA VAL A 186 13.87 -17.52 22.17
C VAL A 186 14.64 -17.25 23.45
N ASP A 187 15.41 -16.16 23.46
CA ASP A 187 16.12 -15.69 24.65
C ASP A 187 15.18 -15.77 25.84
N ASN A 188 15.65 -16.30 26.98
CA ASN A 188 14.84 -16.46 28.18
C ASN A 188 14.27 -15.09 28.56
N PHE A 189 13.02 -14.81 28.16
CA PHE A 189 12.39 -13.56 28.48
C PHE A 189 12.31 -13.49 29.99
N GLY A 190 12.79 -12.39 30.56
CA GLY A 190 12.66 -12.16 31.99
C GLY A 190 11.18 -12.12 32.42
N THR A 191 10.92 -11.54 33.58
CA THR A 191 9.55 -11.40 34.07
C THR A 191 8.64 -10.69 33.06
N VAL A 192 7.50 -11.29 32.72
CA VAL A 192 6.50 -10.69 31.83
C VAL A 192 6.05 -9.33 32.40
N PRO A 193 6.12 -8.23 31.63
CA PRO A 193 5.84 -6.89 32.11
C PRO A 193 4.33 -6.63 32.14
N PHE A 194 3.61 -7.34 33.01
CA PHE A 194 2.17 -7.13 33.22
C PHE A 194 1.88 -5.73 33.75
N LEU A 195 0.85 -5.09 33.23
CA LEU A 195 0.27 -3.89 33.82
C LEU A 195 -0.46 -4.22 35.11
N ASP A 196 -0.50 -3.26 36.03
CA ASP A 196 -1.35 -3.34 37.21
C ASP A 196 -2.82 -3.46 36.81
N TYR A 197 -3.62 -4.07 37.68
CA TYR A 197 -5.05 -4.27 37.47
C TYR A 197 -5.79 -2.98 37.09
N LYS A 198 -5.54 -1.88 37.81
CA LYS A 198 -6.13 -0.56 37.51
C LYS A 198 -5.85 -0.08 36.08
N HIS A 199 -4.62 -0.27 35.59
CA HIS A 199 -4.24 0.15 34.25
C HIS A 199 -4.86 -0.76 33.18
N PHE A 200 -4.91 -2.07 33.43
CA PHE A 200 -5.58 -3.04 32.57
C PHE A 200 -7.08 -2.71 32.42
N VAL A 201 -7.78 -2.48 33.53
CA VAL A 201 -9.21 -2.12 33.54
C VAL A 201 -9.44 -0.81 32.78
N LEU A 202 -8.69 0.25 33.08
CA LEU A 202 -8.89 1.54 32.43
C LEU A 202 -8.61 1.52 30.94
N ARG A 203 -7.55 0.82 30.49
CA ARG A 203 -7.26 0.66 29.06
C ARG A 203 -8.34 -0.15 28.34
N THR A 204 -8.98 -1.10 29.04
CA THR A 204 -10.08 -1.91 28.48
C THR A 204 -11.43 -1.14 28.47
N PHE A 205 -11.68 -0.34 29.49
CA PHE A 205 -12.93 0.40 29.66
C PHE A 205 -12.94 1.69 28.81
N PHE A 206 -11.80 2.37 28.74
CA PHE A 206 -11.58 3.64 28.03
C PHE A 206 -10.39 3.55 27.06
N PRO A 207 -10.54 2.83 25.93
CA PRO A 207 -9.45 2.62 24.98
C PRO A 207 -9.06 3.85 24.15
N GLU A 208 -9.85 4.94 24.20
CA GLU A 208 -9.55 6.16 23.45
C GLU A 208 -8.39 6.96 24.09
N PRO A 209 -7.32 7.29 23.34
CA PRO A 209 -6.20 8.06 23.85
C PRO A 209 -6.65 9.49 24.22
N GLY A 210 -6.30 9.93 25.43
CA GLY A 210 -6.63 11.27 25.94
C GLY A 210 -7.96 11.38 26.72
N GLY A 211 -8.65 10.27 26.97
CA GLY A 211 -9.83 10.25 27.85
C GLY A 211 -9.47 10.46 29.33
N ASN A 212 -10.41 11.01 30.11
CA ASN A 212 -10.35 11.29 31.56
C ASN A 212 -10.14 10.05 32.47
N SER A 213 -9.44 9.01 32.02
CA SER A 213 -9.22 7.75 32.74
C SER A 213 -8.43 7.95 34.05
N PHE A 214 -7.49 8.89 34.07
CA PHE A 214 -6.72 9.26 35.27
C PHE A 214 -7.58 9.79 36.42
N VAL A 215 -8.76 10.37 36.12
CA VAL A 215 -9.72 10.86 37.14
C VAL A 215 -10.24 9.74 38.04
N PHE A 216 -10.14 8.49 37.60
CA PHE A 216 -10.57 7.32 38.37
C PHE A 216 -9.46 6.68 39.22
N ILE A 217 -8.20 7.11 39.07
CA ILE A 217 -7.06 6.66 39.90
C ILE A 217 -6.60 7.74 40.87
N GLU A 218 -6.60 9.01 40.44
CA GLU A 218 -6.20 10.10 41.33
C GLU A 218 -7.23 10.27 42.45
N ASP A 219 -6.73 10.13 43.69
CA ASP A 219 -7.37 10.79 44.82
C ASP A 219 -7.45 12.26 44.46
N ALA A 220 -8.65 12.85 44.57
CA ALA A 220 -8.81 14.29 44.47
C ALA A 220 -8.13 14.96 45.68
N SER A 221 -6.80 14.93 45.74
CA SER A 221 -5.98 15.81 46.55
C SER A 221 -5.93 17.17 45.85
N GLU A 222 -7.06 17.88 45.85
CA GLU A 222 -6.96 19.34 45.91
C GLU A 222 -6.20 19.68 47.21
N PRO A 223 -5.27 20.67 47.18
CA PRO A 223 -4.45 21.00 48.35
C PRO A 223 -5.31 21.31 49.57
N LEU A 224 -5.00 20.63 50.66
CA LEU A 224 -5.54 20.79 52.00
C LEU A 224 -5.26 22.22 52.54
N THR A 225 -6.08 23.22 52.20
CA THR A 225 -6.09 24.46 53.00
C THR A 225 -7.42 25.18 53.16
N LEU A 226 -8.48 24.89 52.40
CA LEU A 226 -9.80 25.51 52.61
C LEU A 226 -10.93 24.57 52.15
N GLN A 227 -11.55 23.80 53.05
CA GLN A 227 -12.93 23.23 52.96
C GLN A 227 -13.10 21.95 53.84
N SER A 228 -13.14 22.07 55.16
CA SER A 228 -13.58 20.95 56.03
C SER A 228 -15.10 20.78 56.06
N SER A 229 -15.87 21.88 55.96
CA SER A 229 -17.35 21.86 55.98
C SER A 229 -17.98 21.32 54.68
N ASN A 230 -17.27 21.45 53.54
CA ASN A 230 -17.75 21.00 52.23
C ASN A 230 -17.51 19.50 51.97
N ARG A 231 -16.71 18.83 52.81
CA ARG A 231 -16.38 17.40 52.66
C ARG A 231 -17.55 16.52 53.12
N GLY A 232 -18.08 16.76 54.32
CA GLY A 232 -19.20 15.99 54.87
C GLY A 232 -20.48 16.03 54.02
N ARG A 233 -20.83 17.18 53.42
CA ARG A 233 -22.01 17.31 52.55
C ARG A 233 -21.77 16.76 51.13
N LYS A 234 -20.51 16.76 50.65
CA LYS A 234 -20.13 16.09 49.39
C LYS A 234 -20.27 14.58 49.54
N ASP A 235 -19.83 14.04 50.67
CA ASP A 235 -19.96 12.63 51.00
C ASP A 235 -21.44 12.22 51.14
N GLU A 236 -22.29 13.07 51.75
CA GLU A 236 -23.74 12.86 51.84
C GLU A 236 -24.41 12.75 50.45
N SER A 237 -24.12 13.66 49.53
CA SER A 237 -24.68 13.61 48.16
C SER A 237 -24.25 12.36 47.38
N ILE A 238 -23.01 11.90 47.59
CA ILE A 238 -22.45 10.72 46.93
C ILE A 238 -23.02 9.44 47.55
N MET A 239 -23.19 9.40 48.88
CA MET A 239 -23.86 8.30 49.56
C MET A 239 -25.32 8.15 49.11
N ALA A 240 -26.06 9.26 49.03
CA ALA A 240 -27.44 9.24 48.54
C ALA A 240 -27.53 8.76 47.08
N LEU A 241 -26.60 9.19 46.22
CA LEU A 241 -26.52 8.71 44.85
C LEU A 241 -26.14 7.23 44.77
N SER A 242 -25.19 6.77 45.59
CA SER A 242 -24.80 5.35 45.67
C SER A 242 -25.97 4.47 46.11
N ALA A 243 -26.73 4.91 47.12
CA ALA A 243 -27.94 4.22 47.57
C ALA A 243 -29.00 4.14 46.46
N LEU A 244 -29.18 5.22 45.69
CA LEU A 244 -30.09 5.24 44.55
C LEU A 244 -29.66 4.27 43.44
N ILE A 245 -28.36 4.23 43.10
CA ILE A 245 -27.80 3.28 42.10
C ILE A 245 -27.85 1.82 42.58
N SER A 246 -27.81 1.61 43.90
CA SER A 246 -27.97 0.30 44.53
C SER A 246 -29.43 -0.19 44.55
N ASN A 247 -30.39 0.63 44.14
CA ASN A 247 -31.77 0.19 43.93
C ASN A 247 -31.91 -0.47 42.54
N LYS A 248 -32.21 -1.77 42.55
CA LYS A 248 -32.29 -2.61 41.34
C LYS A 248 -33.29 -2.07 40.31
N ASP A 249 -34.51 -1.77 40.74
CA ASP A 249 -35.58 -1.33 39.86
C ASP A 249 -35.27 0.04 39.25
N PHE A 250 -34.72 0.96 40.07
CA PHE A 250 -34.25 2.26 39.58
C PHE A 250 -33.19 2.11 38.50
N LEU A 251 -32.13 1.33 38.74
CA LEU A 251 -30.99 1.22 37.83
C LEU A 251 -31.41 0.61 36.50
N VAL A 252 -32.26 -0.42 36.51
CA VAL A 252 -32.82 -1.02 35.31
C VAL A 252 -33.69 -0.02 34.54
N THR A 253 -34.60 0.68 35.23
CA THR A 253 -35.44 1.72 34.60
C THR A 253 -34.61 2.89 34.06
N LEU A 254 -33.54 3.29 34.75
CA LEU A 254 -32.61 4.31 34.31
C LEU A 254 -31.95 3.91 32.99
N ILE A 255 -31.35 2.72 32.92
CA ILE A 255 -30.65 2.24 31.72
C ILE A 255 -31.62 2.17 30.53
N HIS A 256 -32.79 1.55 30.70
CA HIS A 256 -33.81 1.48 29.65
C HIS A 256 -34.30 2.85 29.19
N THR A 257 -34.35 3.83 30.09
CA THR A 257 -34.76 5.19 29.75
C THR A 257 -33.68 5.91 28.94
N LEU A 258 -32.41 5.76 29.32
CA LEU A 258 -31.27 6.34 28.61
C LEU A 258 -31.14 5.75 27.20
N GLU A 259 -31.26 4.42 27.05
CA GLU A 259 -31.12 3.75 25.75
C GLU A 259 -32.17 4.15 24.72
N LYS A 260 -33.37 4.54 25.17
CA LYS A 260 -34.46 5.03 24.31
C LYS A 260 -34.22 6.44 23.78
N GLN A 261 -33.25 7.18 24.32
CA GLN A 261 -32.98 8.54 23.87
C GLN A 261 -32.15 8.54 22.58
N LYS A 262 -32.62 9.25 21.56
CA LYS A 262 -31.90 9.38 20.28
C LYS A 262 -30.54 10.06 20.43
N THR A 263 -30.39 10.93 21.43
CA THR A 263 -29.15 11.66 21.71
C THR A 263 -28.14 10.86 22.53
N PHE A 264 -28.51 9.68 23.03
CA PHE A 264 -27.62 8.78 23.76
C PHE A 264 -26.89 7.87 22.77
N SER A 265 -25.66 8.26 22.43
CA SER A 265 -24.88 7.63 21.38
C SER A 265 -24.30 6.26 21.80
N VAL A 266 -23.77 5.49 20.84
CA VAL A 266 -23.03 4.24 21.14
C VAL A 266 -21.83 4.50 22.06
N LYS A 267 -21.17 5.66 21.90
CA LYS A 267 -20.09 6.10 22.78
C LYS A 267 -20.59 6.36 24.20
N ASP A 268 -21.73 7.04 24.35
CA ASP A 268 -22.34 7.29 25.66
C ASP A 268 -22.75 5.98 26.35
N ARG A 269 -23.31 5.02 25.62
CA ARG A 269 -23.61 3.68 26.15
C ARG A 269 -22.36 3.01 26.71
N CYS A 270 -21.26 3.08 25.96
CA CYS A 270 -20.00 2.46 26.37
C CYS A 270 -19.39 3.14 27.61
N LEU A 271 -19.43 4.47 27.65
CA LEU A 271 -18.95 5.25 28.79
C LEU A 271 -19.79 5.00 30.03
N PHE A 272 -21.12 5.04 29.90
CA PHE A 272 -22.05 4.78 31.00
C PHE A 272 -21.84 3.38 31.61
N ALA A 273 -21.75 2.34 30.78
CA ALA A 273 -21.46 0.98 31.23
C ALA A 273 -20.13 0.90 31.99
N SER A 274 -19.12 1.63 31.54
CA SER A 274 -17.79 1.66 32.16
C SER A 274 -17.79 2.41 33.50
N PHE A 275 -18.48 3.55 33.59
CA PHE A 275 -18.67 4.25 34.86
C PHE A 275 -19.47 3.39 35.85
N LEU A 276 -20.51 2.71 35.39
CA LEU A 276 -21.31 1.81 36.22
C LEU A 276 -20.48 0.64 36.75
N THR A 277 -19.61 0.06 35.91
CA THR A 277 -18.74 -1.04 36.35
C THR A 277 -17.77 -0.57 37.43
N ILE A 278 -17.15 0.62 37.26
CA ILE A 278 -16.24 1.19 38.26
C ILE A 278 -16.98 1.51 39.56
N ALA A 279 -18.16 2.12 39.47
CA ALA A 279 -18.96 2.49 40.64
C ALA A 279 -19.47 1.29 41.44
N LEU A 280 -19.56 0.10 40.83
CA LEU A 280 -20.03 -1.13 41.46
C LEU A 280 -18.92 -2.19 41.59
N GLN A 281 -17.64 -1.82 41.44
CA GLN A 281 -16.51 -2.76 41.48
C GLN A 281 -16.39 -3.46 42.83
N THR A 282 -16.74 -2.78 43.93
CA THR A 282 -16.75 -3.34 45.29
C THR A 282 -17.98 -4.19 45.59
N ASN A 283 -18.97 -4.24 44.70
CA ASN A 283 -20.16 -5.08 44.82
C ASN A 283 -20.47 -5.79 43.49
N LEU A 284 -19.57 -6.69 43.08
CA LEU A 284 -19.72 -7.47 41.85
C LEU A 284 -20.92 -8.42 41.88
N VAL A 285 -21.39 -8.83 43.06
CA VAL A 285 -22.61 -9.64 43.22
C VAL A 285 -23.81 -8.86 42.68
N TYR A 286 -24.03 -7.64 43.17
CA TYR A 286 -25.11 -6.78 42.69
C TYR A 286 -24.96 -6.42 41.21
N LEU A 287 -23.74 -6.11 40.76
CA LEU A 287 -23.47 -5.83 39.34
C LEU A 287 -23.86 -7.03 38.44
N THR A 288 -23.58 -8.25 38.90
CA THR A 288 -23.90 -9.49 38.18
C THR A 288 -25.41 -9.70 38.09
N ASP A 289 -26.15 -9.45 39.17
CA ASP A 289 -27.62 -9.50 39.15
C ASP A 289 -28.24 -8.53 38.14
N ILE A 290 -27.71 -7.30 38.07
CA ILE A 290 -28.14 -6.28 37.11
C ILE A 290 -27.81 -6.72 35.67
N LEU A 291 -26.59 -7.25 35.46
CA LEU A 291 -26.17 -7.79 34.17
C LEU A 291 -27.11 -8.90 33.69
N GLU A 292 -27.50 -9.83 34.57
CA GLU A 292 -28.44 -10.88 34.21
C GLU A 292 -29.81 -10.34 33.81
N VAL A 293 -30.39 -9.41 34.58
CA VAL A 293 -31.69 -8.81 34.28
C VAL A 293 -31.66 -8.12 32.92
N LEU A 294 -30.68 -7.25 32.71
CA LEU A 294 -30.55 -6.52 31.44
C LEU A 294 -30.27 -7.46 30.26
N THR A 295 -29.56 -8.56 30.49
CA THR A 295 -29.30 -9.56 29.44
C THR A 295 -30.58 -10.30 29.08
N ARG A 296 -31.41 -10.69 30.07
CA ARG A 296 -32.75 -11.26 29.83
C ARG A 296 -33.64 -10.27 29.05
N ASP A 297 -33.67 -9.01 29.45
CA ASP A 297 -34.43 -7.97 28.74
C ASP A 297 -33.97 -7.81 27.28
N LEU A 298 -32.65 -7.84 27.03
CA LEU A 298 -32.10 -7.80 25.68
C LEU A 298 -32.49 -9.05 24.87
N MET A 299 -32.50 -10.24 25.50
CA MET A 299 -32.94 -11.48 24.86
C MET A 299 -34.43 -11.43 24.50
N ASP A 300 -35.28 -10.87 25.35
CA ASP A 300 -36.71 -10.71 25.08
C ASP A 300 -36.97 -9.77 23.90
N GLN A 301 -36.18 -8.69 23.78
CA GLN A 301 -36.27 -7.76 22.66
C GLN A 301 -35.74 -8.37 21.34
N SER A 302 -34.61 -9.07 21.39
CA SER A 302 -33.92 -9.59 20.19
C SER A 302 -34.49 -10.90 19.64
N SER A 303 -35.08 -11.73 20.51
CA SER A 303 -35.66 -13.04 20.13
C SER A 303 -36.80 -12.93 19.11
N ASN A 304 -37.48 -11.79 19.03
CA ASN A 304 -38.57 -11.55 18.08
C ASN A 304 -38.10 -11.24 16.63
N ILE A 305 -36.81 -10.95 16.42
CA ILE A 305 -36.29 -10.52 15.11
C ILE A 305 -35.34 -11.57 14.54
N GLN A 306 -34.29 -11.99 15.28
CA GLN A 306 -33.37 -13.08 14.89
C GLN A 306 -32.45 -13.48 16.06
N PRO A 307 -32.67 -14.62 16.75
CA PRO A 307 -31.86 -15.02 17.92
C PRO A 307 -30.35 -15.11 17.66
N LYS A 308 -29.94 -15.52 16.45
CA LYS A 308 -28.52 -15.62 16.03
C LYS A 308 -27.80 -14.27 15.93
N LEU A 309 -28.51 -13.14 16.01
CA LEU A 309 -27.90 -11.80 15.99
C LEU A 309 -27.64 -11.20 17.37
N MET A 310 -28.11 -11.86 18.43
CA MET A 310 -27.92 -11.38 19.80
C MET A 310 -26.43 -11.25 20.14
N LEU A 311 -26.06 -10.17 20.84
CA LEU A 311 -24.69 -9.87 21.27
C LEU A 311 -23.69 -9.72 20.12
N ARG A 312 -24.12 -9.59 18.86
CA ARG A 312 -23.21 -9.50 17.71
C ARG A 312 -22.51 -8.14 17.58
N ARG A 313 -23.16 -7.06 17.99
CA ARG A 313 -22.67 -5.67 17.92
C ARG A 313 -22.83 -5.02 19.29
N THR A 314 -22.19 -3.88 19.55
CA THR A 314 -22.40 -3.14 20.79
C THR A 314 -23.42 -2.05 20.53
N GLU A 315 -24.69 -2.38 20.73
CA GLU A 315 -25.83 -1.49 20.47
C GLU A 315 -26.52 -1.09 21.79
N SER A 316 -26.23 -1.80 22.88
CA SER A 316 -26.76 -1.58 24.23
C SER A 316 -25.66 -1.36 25.28
N VAL A 317 -26.05 -0.80 26.43
CA VAL A 317 -25.24 -0.65 27.65
C VAL A 317 -24.84 -2.02 28.19
N VAL A 318 -25.77 -2.99 28.22
CA VAL A 318 -25.53 -4.34 28.76
C VAL A 318 -24.45 -5.10 28.00
N GLU A 319 -24.33 -4.90 26.70
CA GLU A 319 -23.29 -5.52 25.88
C GLU A 319 -21.87 -5.02 26.23
N LYS A 320 -21.73 -3.73 26.53
CA LYS A 320 -20.48 -3.20 27.07
C LYS A 320 -20.28 -3.61 28.53
N LEU A 321 -21.34 -3.63 29.33
CA LEU A 321 -21.29 -4.06 30.74
C LEU A 321 -20.79 -5.51 30.85
N LEU A 322 -21.27 -6.40 29.99
CA LEU A 322 -20.79 -7.78 29.86
C LEU A 322 -19.30 -7.84 29.53
N THR A 323 -18.85 -7.01 28.58
CA THR A 323 -17.43 -6.95 28.20
C THR A 323 -16.57 -6.53 29.40
N ASN A 324 -17.02 -5.52 30.15
CA ASN A 324 -16.35 -5.02 31.33
C ASN A 324 -16.33 -6.07 32.46
N TRP A 325 -17.45 -6.72 32.73
CA TRP A 325 -17.59 -7.81 33.71
C TRP A 325 -16.66 -8.99 33.38
N MET A 326 -16.61 -9.42 32.11
CA MET A 326 -15.66 -10.44 31.65
C MET A 326 -14.21 -10.01 31.89
N SER A 327 -13.90 -8.73 31.73
CA SER A 327 -12.54 -8.22 31.90
C SER A 327 -12.11 -8.27 33.36
N VAL A 328 -13.00 -7.87 34.28
CA VAL A 328 -12.77 -7.96 35.73
C VAL A 328 -12.60 -9.43 36.15
N CYS A 329 -13.58 -10.28 35.86
CA CYS A 329 -13.60 -11.65 36.36
C CYS A 329 -12.56 -12.58 35.72
N LEU A 330 -12.06 -12.25 34.51
CA LEU A 330 -11.03 -13.03 33.83
C LEU A 330 -9.63 -12.42 33.94
N SER A 331 -9.46 -11.34 34.69
CA SER A 331 -8.15 -10.68 34.88
C SER A 331 -7.11 -11.64 35.49
N GLY A 332 -7.51 -12.41 36.51
CA GLY A 332 -6.67 -13.46 37.11
C GLY A 332 -6.31 -14.56 36.12
N PHE A 333 -7.31 -15.11 35.42
CA PHE A 333 -7.10 -16.14 34.40
C PHE A 333 -6.19 -15.65 33.27
N LEU A 334 -6.39 -14.42 32.79
CA LEU A 334 -5.54 -13.79 31.80
C LEU A 334 -4.10 -13.72 32.29
N ARG A 335 -3.86 -13.23 33.52
CA ARG A 335 -2.51 -13.08 34.05
C ARG A 335 -1.80 -14.41 34.30
N GLU A 336 -2.50 -15.41 34.83
CA GLU A 336 -1.93 -16.69 35.26
C GLU A 336 -1.74 -17.70 34.13
N ARG A 337 -2.56 -17.64 33.07
CA ARG A 337 -2.65 -18.70 32.06
C ARG A 337 -2.35 -18.24 30.65
N VAL A 338 -2.91 -17.11 30.26
CA VAL A 338 -2.90 -16.65 28.87
C VAL A 338 -1.79 -15.63 28.62
N GLY A 339 -1.42 -14.88 29.66
CA GLY A 339 -0.52 -13.73 29.58
C GLY A 339 0.88 -14.09 29.12
N GLU A 340 1.50 -15.14 29.67
CA GLU A 340 2.83 -15.58 29.24
C GLU A 340 2.85 -16.06 27.77
N PRO A 341 1.99 -17.01 27.33
CA PRO A 341 1.90 -17.37 25.91
C PRO A 341 1.62 -16.18 25.00
N PHE A 342 0.81 -15.22 25.45
CA PHE A 342 0.48 -14.04 24.65
C PHE A 342 1.67 -13.09 24.51
N TYR A 343 2.39 -12.83 25.60
CA TYR A 343 3.60 -12.03 25.59
C TYR A 343 4.68 -12.65 24.72
N LEU A 344 4.89 -13.97 24.85
CA LEU A 344 5.82 -14.76 24.05
C LEU A 344 5.49 -14.70 22.55
N LEU A 345 4.22 -14.76 22.17
CA LEU A 345 3.80 -14.55 20.78
C LEU A 345 4.17 -13.15 20.28
N VAL A 346 3.82 -12.10 21.03
CA VAL A 346 4.04 -10.70 20.61
C VAL A 346 5.53 -10.39 20.49
N THR A 347 6.34 -10.87 21.44
CA THR A 347 7.79 -10.67 21.44
C THR A 347 8.48 -11.46 20.33
N THR A 348 8.09 -12.72 20.11
CA THR A 348 8.61 -13.54 19.00
C THR A 348 8.27 -12.91 17.65
N LEU A 349 7.05 -12.40 17.49
CA LEU A 349 6.62 -11.70 16.30
C LEU A 349 7.48 -10.45 16.05
N ASN A 350 7.69 -9.61 17.08
CA ASN A 350 8.59 -8.47 17.01
C ASN A 350 10.04 -8.87 16.65
N GLN A 351 10.57 -9.94 17.25
CA GLN A 351 11.91 -10.44 16.94
C GLN A 351 12.04 -10.91 15.49
N LYS A 352 11.05 -11.66 14.99
CA LYS A 352 11.03 -12.11 13.58
C LYS A 352 10.98 -10.94 12.61
N MET A 353 10.26 -9.87 12.94
CA MET A 353 10.21 -8.66 12.14
C MET A 353 11.55 -7.94 12.06
N VAL A 354 12.20 -7.71 13.21
CA VAL A 354 13.45 -6.95 13.33
C VAL A 354 14.62 -7.58 12.57
N LYS A 355 14.53 -8.88 12.26
CA LYS A 355 15.49 -9.60 11.41
C LYS A 355 15.43 -9.22 9.93
N GLY A 356 14.34 -8.62 9.46
CA GLY A 356 14.17 -8.19 8.08
C GLY A 356 14.05 -6.67 7.92
N PRO A 357 14.11 -6.17 6.68
CA PRO A 357 13.91 -4.76 6.38
C PRO A 357 12.53 -4.26 6.83
N VAL A 358 12.51 -3.08 7.45
CA VAL A 358 11.30 -2.35 7.85
C VAL A 358 11.38 -0.92 7.34
N ASP A 359 10.37 -0.49 6.59
CA ASP A 359 10.27 0.89 6.12
C ASP A 359 9.67 1.78 7.22
N VAL A 360 10.45 2.67 7.84
CA VAL A 360 9.99 3.50 8.97
C VAL A 360 8.87 4.49 8.60
N ILE A 361 8.76 4.88 7.32
CA ILE A 361 7.75 5.85 6.84
C ILE A 361 6.38 5.19 6.67
N THR A 362 6.30 4.12 5.88
CA THR A 362 5.06 3.38 5.63
C THR A 362 4.77 2.30 6.68
N SER A 363 5.75 2.01 7.55
CA SER A 363 5.72 0.93 8.54
C SER A 363 5.54 -0.48 7.95
N LYS A 364 5.82 -0.67 6.65
CA LYS A 364 5.82 -1.99 5.99
C LYS A 364 7.09 -2.79 6.31
N ALA A 365 6.95 -4.10 6.46
CA ALA A 365 8.06 -4.99 6.80
C ALA A 365 8.11 -6.21 5.88
N LEU A 366 9.31 -6.77 5.68
CA LEU A 366 9.47 -7.97 4.86
C LEU A 366 8.85 -9.21 5.53
N TYR A 367 9.06 -9.35 6.84
CA TYR A 367 8.47 -10.43 7.65
C TYR A 367 7.20 -9.94 8.32
N THR A 368 6.06 -10.43 7.84
CA THR A 368 4.73 -10.04 8.30
C THR A 368 3.75 -11.19 8.12
N LEU A 369 2.63 -11.14 8.85
CA LEU A 369 1.48 -12.02 8.60
C LEU A 369 0.43 -11.37 7.72
N ASN A 370 0.56 -10.06 7.44
CA ASN A 370 -0.46 -9.26 6.78
C ASN A 370 0.04 -8.75 5.42
N GLU A 371 -0.69 -9.11 4.36
CA GLU A 371 -0.32 -8.80 2.98
C GLU A 371 -0.28 -7.29 2.67
N ASP A 372 -1.08 -6.47 3.36
CA ASP A 372 -1.10 -5.01 3.17
C ASP A 372 0.16 -4.35 3.74
N TRP A 373 0.73 -4.97 4.77
CA TRP A 373 1.94 -4.54 5.47
C TRP A 373 3.23 -5.14 4.89
N LEU A 374 3.12 -5.96 3.84
CA LEU A 374 4.26 -6.61 3.20
C LEU A 374 5.12 -5.62 2.43
N LEU A 375 6.41 -5.57 2.76
CA LEU A 375 7.43 -4.84 2.02
C LEU A 375 7.99 -5.73 0.91
N TRP A 376 7.43 -5.59 -0.30
CA TRP A 376 7.83 -6.38 -1.48
C TRP A 376 8.72 -5.61 -2.45
N GLN A 377 8.88 -4.29 -2.27
CA GLN A 377 9.72 -3.46 -3.14
C GLN A 377 11.22 -3.57 -2.86
N VAL A 378 11.62 -4.09 -1.70
CA VAL A 378 13.03 -4.25 -1.29
C VAL A 378 13.42 -5.72 -1.41
N ALA A 379 14.39 -6.02 -2.28
CA ALA A 379 14.79 -7.40 -2.59
C ALA A 379 16.17 -7.78 -2.02
N GLU A 380 17.02 -6.79 -1.72
CA GLU A 380 18.41 -7.02 -1.32
C GLU A 380 18.69 -6.24 -0.04
N PHE A 381 19.23 -6.93 0.96
CA PHE A 381 19.72 -6.35 2.21
C PHE A 381 20.82 -7.26 2.76
N LYS A 382 21.68 -6.70 3.60
CA LYS A 382 22.79 -7.41 4.25
C LYS A 382 22.78 -7.14 5.74
N THR A 383 23.02 -8.19 6.52
CA THR A 383 23.27 -8.04 7.95
C THR A 383 24.67 -7.51 8.18
N VAL A 384 24.80 -6.51 9.06
CA VAL A 384 26.05 -5.89 9.49
C VAL A 384 26.15 -6.05 11.01
N THR A 385 27.22 -6.66 11.51
CA THR A 385 27.47 -6.78 12.95
C THR A 385 28.28 -5.57 13.42
N LEU A 386 27.69 -4.74 14.28
CA LEU A 386 28.34 -3.58 14.87
C LEU A 386 28.92 -3.90 16.25
N ASN A 387 30.14 -3.43 16.53
CA ASN A 387 30.76 -3.45 17.85
C ASN A 387 30.40 -2.15 18.60
N VAL A 388 29.42 -2.20 19.48
CA VAL A 388 28.86 -1.00 20.11
C VAL A 388 29.49 -0.75 21.47
N VAL A 389 30.06 0.44 21.67
CA VAL A 389 30.70 0.89 22.91
C VAL A 389 29.81 1.91 23.60
N PHE A 390 29.36 1.60 24.82
CA PHE A 390 28.47 2.48 25.58
C PHE A 390 29.25 3.40 26.53
N GLU A 391 28.98 4.70 26.47
CA GLU A 391 29.51 5.68 27.40
C GLU A 391 28.94 5.49 28.82
N LYS A 392 29.77 5.67 29.85
CA LYS A 392 29.29 5.59 31.24
C LYS A 392 28.47 6.84 31.56
N ILE A 393 27.20 6.65 31.91
CA ILE A 393 26.27 7.74 32.27
C ILE A 393 26.36 8.10 33.78
N GLN A 394 26.90 7.22 34.63
CA GLN A 394 26.99 7.44 36.08
C GLN A 394 28.42 7.76 36.55
N GLU A 395 28.55 8.79 37.40
CA GLU A 395 29.79 9.31 38.03
C GLU A 395 30.32 8.46 39.20
N ASN A 396 29.95 7.18 39.34
CA ASN A 396 30.53 6.35 40.40
C ASN A 396 31.83 5.68 39.92
N GLU A 397 32.93 6.13 40.52
CA GLU A 397 34.30 5.73 40.29
C GLU A 397 34.52 4.22 40.43
N GLY A 398 35.03 3.64 39.34
CA GLY A 398 35.54 2.28 39.28
C GLY A 398 36.03 2.00 37.87
N GLU A 399 37.31 1.65 37.72
CA GLU A 399 37.98 1.24 36.48
C GLU A 399 37.39 -0.07 35.92
N GLY A 400 36.13 -0.05 35.50
CA GLY A 400 35.50 -1.10 34.69
C GLY A 400 35.52 -0.72 33.21
N ARG A 401 35.94 -1.64 32.33
CA ARG A 401 35.93 -1.49 30.87
C ARG A 401 34.56 -1.02 30.36
N MET A 402 34.54 -0.15 29.34
CA MET A 402 33.29 0.22 28.65
C MET A 402 32.61 -1.06 28.14
N PRO A 403 31.32 -1.30 28.43
CA PRO A 403 30.68 -2.52 27.95
C PRO A 403 30.57 -2.44 26.43
N THR A 404 31.23 -3.39 25.75
CA THR A 404 31.08 -3.58 24.31
C THR A 404 30.03 -4.66 24.06
N ILE A 405 29.08 -4.38 23.16
CA ILE A 405 28.02 -5.30 22.78
C ILE A 405 28.04 -5.44 21.27
N GLN A 406 28.02 -6.68 20.78
CA GLN A 406 27.84 -6.96 19.36
C GLN A 406 26.34 -6.91 19.03
N VAL A 407 25.98 -6.12 18.04
CA VAL A 407 24.59 -5.91 17.63
C VAL A 407 24.47 -6.12 16.14
N ASN A 408 23.56 -6.99 15.73
CA ASN A 408 23.26 -7.20 14.32
C ASN A 408 22.22 -6.16 13.87
N VAL A 409 22.59 -5.37 12.86
CA VAL A 409 21.72 -4.43 12.15
C VAL A 409 21.67 -4.80 10.67
N LEU A 410 20.82 -4.13 9.89
CA LEU A 410 20.75 -4.27 8.45
C LEU A 410 21.37 -3.03 7.79
N ASP A 411 22.01 -3.21 6.65
CA ASP A 411 22.49 -2.11 5.81
C ASP A 411 21.37 -1.12 5.44
N CYS A 412 20.14 -1.59 5.33
CA CYS A 412 18.96 -0.78 5.06
C CYS A 412 18.25 -0.24 6.31
N ASP A 413 18.76 -0.44 7.53
CA ASP A 413 18.17 0.19 8.73
C ASP A 413 18.49 1.70 8.76
N THR A 414 17.52 2.53 9.16
CA THR A 414 17.81 3.93 9.52
C THR A 414 18.67 4.03 10.77
N ILE A 415 19.24 5.20 11.03
CA ILE A 415 19.99 5.43 12.27
C ILE A 415 19.05 5.31 13.49
N GLY A 416 17.82 5.81 13.39
CA GLY A 416 16.78 5.61 14.40
C GLY A 416 16.52 4.12 14.68
N GLN A 417 16.32 3.30 13.65
CA GLN A 417 16.12 1.85 13.79
C GLN A 417 17.35 1.15 14.39
N ALA A 418 18.56 1.56 14.00
CA ALA A 418 19.78 1.04 14.57
C ALA A 418 19.90 1.39 16.08
N LYS A 419 19.56 2.62 16.49
CA LYS A 419 19.49 3.01 17.92
C LYS A 419 18.53 2.10 18.70
N GLU A 420 17.34 1.82 18.17
CA GLU A 420 16.37 0.92 18.80
C GLU A 420 16.94 -0.50 18.99
N LYS A 421 17.56 -1.08 17.96
CA LYS A 421 18.20 -2.41 18.04
C LYS A 421 19.35 -2.44 19.05
N ILE A 422 20.15 -1.38 19.10
CA ILE A 422 21.27 -1.23 20.04
C ILE A 422 20.78 -1.17 21.49
N LEU A 423 19.77 -0.35 21.77
CA LEU A 423 19.19 -0.23 23.11
C LEU A 423 18.50 -1.53 23.55
N GLN A 424 17.82 -2.21 22.63
CA GLN A 424 17.22 -3.52 22.90
C GLN A 424 18.29 -4.57 23.21
N ALA A 425 19.40 -4.60 22.47
CA ALA A 425 20.51 -5.51 22.75
C ALA A 425 21.17 -5.22 24.11
N PHE A 426 21.25 -3.94 24.50
CA PHE A 426 21.70 -3.56 25.85
C PHE A 426 20.77 -4.09 26.93
N LEU A 427 19.46 -3.91 26.76
CA LEU A 427 18.45 -4.41 27.69
C LEU A 427 18.53 -5.94 27.83
N ASN A 428 18.61 -6.67 26.71
CA ASN A 428 18.70 -8.12 26.73
C ASN A 428 19.96 -8.63 27.43
N LYS A 429 21.11 -7.96 27.24
CA LYS A 429 22.39 -8.40 27.82
C LYS A 429 22.53 -8.03 29.30
N ASN A 430 22.06 -6.85 29.70
CA ASN A 430 22.29 -6.31 31.04
C ASN A 430 21.07 -6.44 31.97
N GLY A 431 19.90 -6.77 31.45
CA GLY A 431 18.65 -6.89 32.22
C GLY A 431 18.06 -5.55 32.68
N SER A 432 18.68 -4.42 32.31
CA SER A 432 18.23 -3.07 32.66
C SER A 432 18.30 -2.14 31.45
N LEU A 433 17.45 -1.12 31.44
CA LEU A 433 17.52 -0.04 30.44
C LEU A 433 18.86 0.71 30.57
N TYR A 434 19.35 1.25 29.46
CA TYR A 434 20.56 2.07 29.44
C TYR A 434 20.40 3.41 30.19
N GLY A 435 19.14 3.84 30.42
CA GLY A 435 18.81 5.04 31.20
C GLY A 435 18.69 6.33 30.38
N LEU A 436 18.82 6.25 29.05
CA LEU A 436 18.53 7.36 28.12
C LEU A 436 17.33 7.02 27.24
N GLN A 437 16.52 8.03 26.93
CA GLN A 437 15.47 7.92 25.91
C GLN A 437 16.08 7.91 24.50
N LEU A 438 15.33 7.40 23.51
CA LEU A 438 15.81 7.26 22.13
C LEU A 438 16.32 8.58 21.52
N ASN A 439 15.65 9.69 21.84
CA ASN A 439 15.99 11.05 21.41
C ASN A 439 17.24 11.64 22.10
N GLU A 440 17.63 11.11 23.26
CA GLU A 440 18.83 11.50 24.01
C GLU A 440 20.07 10.72 23.57
N VAL A 441 19.87 9.64 22.82
CA VAL A 441 20.93 8.74 22.35
C VAL A 441 21.47 9.21 21.00
N ALA A 442 22.80 9.38 20.94
CA ALA A 442 23.54 9.67 19.72
C ALA A 442 24.54 8.56 19.40
N LEU A 443 24.79 8.34 18.10
CA LEU A 443 25.71 7.34 17.58
C LEU A 443 26.85 8.02 16.83
N ALA A 444 28.10 7.59 17.02
CA ALA A 444 29.24 8.07 16.24
C ALA A 444 30.18 6.91 15.88
N LEU A 445 30.79 6.98 14.69
CA LEU A 445 31.80 6.02 14.26
C LEU A 445 33.15 6.35 14.90
N LEU A 446 33.79 5.38 15.57
CA LEU A 446 35.07 5.60 16.27
C LEU A 446 36.29 5.66 15.34
N SER A 447 36.17 5.22 14.09
CA SER A 447 37.28 5.21 13.12
C SER A 447 37.64 6.59 12.57
N ASP A 448 36.83 7.62 12.83
CA ASP A 448 37.03 8.99 12.31
C ASP A 448 37.72 9.89 13.34
N PRO A 449 38.85 10.56 13.02
CA PRO A 449 39.51 11.51 13.92
C PRO A 449 38.61 12.66 14.42
N GLN A 450 37.47 12.93 13.76
CA GLN A 450 36.49 13.94 14.17
C GLN A 450 35.19 13.37 14.78
N ALA A 451 35.04 12.03 14.86
CA ALA A 451 33.86 11.34 15.41
C ALA A 451 32.52 12.00 15.04
N LYS A 452 32.22 12.08 13.73
CA LYS A 452 30.96 12.67 13.24
C LYS A 452 29.75 11.85 13.75
N GLU A 453 28.75 12.56 14.26
CA GLU A 453 27.48 11.96 14.68
C GLU A 453 26.72 11.41 13.47
N LEU A 454 26.23 10.19 13.60
CA LEU A 454 25.34 9.56 12.62
C LEU A 454 23.92 10.06 12.88
N LEU A 455 23.31 10.63 11.85
CA LEU A 455 21.96 11.15 11.88
C LEU A 455 21.12 10.58 10.75
N ASP A 456 19.81 10.44 10.98
CA ASP A 456 18.82 10.07 9.96
C ASP A 456 18.79 11.09 8.81
N VAL A 457 19.10 12.36 9.10
CA VAL A 457 19.23 13.42 8.11
C VAL A 457 20.44 14.29 8.47
N ASP A 458 21.34 14.48 7.51
CA ASP A 458 22.51 15.35 7.64
C ASP A 458 22.83 16.03 6.30
N SER A 459 23.94 16.77 6.24
CA SER A 459 24.37 17.44 5.00
C SER A 459 24.72 16.49 3.85
N SER A 460 24.86 15.18 4.11
CA SER A 460 25.15 14.16 3.11
C SER A 460 23.90 13.43 2.62
N SER A 461 22.72 13.73 3.18
CA SER A 461 21.46 13.08 2.80
C SER A 461 21.11 13.31 1.34
N VAL A 462 20.62 12.26 0.70
CA VAL A 462 20.22 12.28 -0.72
C VAL A 462 18.85 12.96 -0.83
N ILE A 463 18.79 14.04 -1.60
CA ILE A 463 17.54 14.73 -1.92
C ILE A 463 17.05 14.25 -3.29
N LEU A 464 15.89 13.63 -3.29
CA LEU A 464 15.19 13.13 -4.47
C LEU A 464 14.45 14.26 -5.19
N GLU A 465 14.05 13.98 -6.42
CA GLU A 465 13.23 14.89 -7.18
C GLU A 465 11.88 15.18 -6.52
N GLY A 466 11.48 16.45 -6.52
CA GLY A 466 10.32 16.93 -5.77
C GLY A 466 10.65 17.41 -4.34
N GLY A 467 11.93 17.44 -3.97
CA GLY A 467 12.38 17.94 -2.66
C GLY A 467 12.19 16.95 -1.52
N ILE A 468 11.99 15.67 -1.83
CA ILE A 468 11.83 14.60 -0.84
C ILE A 468 13.21 14.12 -0.40
N THR A 469 13.48 14.13 0.91
CA THR A 469 14.78 13.72 1.46
C THR A 469 14.76 12.24 1.79
N LYS A 470 15.73 11.46 1.30
CA LYS A 470 15.90 10.06 1.67
C LYS A 470 16.61 9.97 3.02
N LEU A 471 16.06 9.20 3.94
CA LEU A 471 16.67 8.95 5.24
C LEU A 471 17.99 8.19 5.09
N ASN A 472 18.99 8.62 5.87
CA ASN A 472 20.29 7.98 5.94
C ASN A 472 20.17 6.62 6.64
N THR A 473 20.85 5.62 6.09
CA THR A 473 20.87 4.24 6.59
C THR A 473 22.28 3.83 7.00
N ILE A 474 22.42 2.67 7.64
CA ILE A 474 23.73 2.06 7.92
C ILE A 474 24.57 1.93 6.65
N GLY A 475 23.95 1.54 5.54
CA GLY A 475 24.58 1.44 4.22
C GLY A 475 24.93 2.79 3.59
N HIS A 476 24.19 3.87 3.89
CA HIS A 476 24.53 5.23 3.45
C HIS A 476 25.88 5.69 3.97
N TYR A 477 26.19 5.35 5.22
CA TYR A 477 27.49 5.65 5.85
C TYR A 477 28.56 4.58 5.56
N GLU A 478 28.27 3.61 4.68
CA GLU A 478 29.18 2.52 4.28
C GLU A 478 29.80 1.76 5.48
N LEU A 479 29.02 1.58 6.56
CA LEU A 479 29.49 0.86 7.74
C LEU A 479 29.75 -0.61 7.41
N SER A 480 31.00 -1.03 7.60
CA SER A 480 31.44 -2.41 7.36
C SER A 480 31.13 -3.35 8.52
N ASP A 481 31.11 -4.65 8.24
CA ASP A 481 30.97 -5.67 9.26
C ASP A 481 32.12 -5.59 10.28
N GLY A 482 31.77 -5.57 11.57
CA GLY A 482 32.72 -5.35 12.67
C GLY A 482 33.03 -3.87 12.98
N ALA A 483 32.38 -2.90 12.31
CA ALA A 483 32.58 -1.48 12.59
C ALA A 483 32.28 -1.14 14.07
N THR A 484 33.09 -0.25 14.66
CA THR A 484 32.93 0.13 16.08
C THR A 484 32.20 1.46 16.21
N VAL A 485 31.02 1.42 16.85
CA VAL A 485 30.14 2.58 17.04
C VAL A 485 30.09 2.94 18.52
N LYS A 486 30.24 4.23 18.84
CA LYS A 486 30.09 4.77 20.20
C LYS A 486 28.67 5.27 20.41
N VAL A 487 28.07 4.90 21.53
CA VAL A 487 26.80 5.45 22.05
C VAL A 487 27.12 6.50 23.10
N PHE A 488 26.60 7.72 22.94
CA PHE A 488 26.82 8.85 23.87
C PHE A 488 25.54 9.67 24.07
N LYS A 489 25.52 10.50 25.12
CA LYS A 489 24.40 11.40 25.39
C LYS A 489 24.47 12.62 24.47
N LYS A 490 23.39 12.88 23.72
CA LYS A 490 23.26 14.06 22.85
C LYS A 490 23.40 15.34 23.69
N LYS A 491 24.36 16.21 23.34
CA LYS A 491 24.46 17.54 23.96
C LYS A 491 23.28 18.37 23.47
N THR A 492 22.39 18.76 24.37
CA THR A 492 21.15 19.48 24.07
C THR A 492 21.42 20.71 23.21
N THR A 493 21.27 20.57 21.90
CA THR A 493 21.35 21.66 20.93
C THR A 493 19.97 21.76 20.30
N ILE A 494 19.40 22.98 20.34
CA ILE A 494 18.04 23.34 19.91
C ILE A 494 17.97 23.34 18.37
N SER A 495 18.39 22.25 17.71
CA SER A 495 18.16 22.04 16.28
C SER A 495 16.95 21.11 16.15
N GLY A 496 15.80 21.73 15.91
CA GLY A 496 14.49 21.11 15.91
C GLY A 496 14.32 20.06 14.83
N TYR A 497 13.84 18.89 15.23
CA TYR A 497 12.61 18.22 14.80
C TYR A 497 12.38 17.09 15.83
N PRO A 498 11.15 16.80 16.26
CA PRO A 498 10.91 15.62 17.10
C PRO A 498 11.33 14.37 16.30
N GLU A 499 12.38 13.67 16.74
CA GLU A 499 12.71 12.32 16.25
C GLU A 499 11.49 11.43 16.56
N GLY A 500 10.60 11.22 15.58
CA GLY A 500 9.39 10.43 15.75
C GLY A 500 8.25 10.72 14.78
N GLU A 501 8.19 11.91 14.18
CA GLU A 501 7.18 12.23 13.14
C GLU A 501 7.89 12.74 11.88
N TYR A 502 8.26 11.81 11.00
CA TYR A 502 8.73 12.16 9.67
C TYR A 502 7.58 12.79 8.88
N SER A 503 7.77 14.01 8.38
CA SER A 503 6.80 14.65 7.49
C SER A 503 6.73 13.93 6.14
N ASN A 504 5.70 14.22 5.35
CA ASN A 504 5.56 13.68 3.98
C ASN A 504 6.71 14.04 3.03
N ASN A 505 7.68 14.84 3.47
CA ASN A 505 8.87 15.22 2.71
C ASN A 505 10.03 14.23 2.87
N TYR A 506 9.85 13.12 3.59
CA TYR A 506 10.87 12.10 3.76
C TYR A 506 10.47 10.76 3.14
N CYS A 507 11.45 10.00 2.67
CA CYS A 507 11.28 8.62 2.23
C CYS A 507 12.40 7.74 2.78
N HIS A 508 12.17 6.43 2.82
CA HIS A 508 13.17 5.47 3.30
C HIS A 508 13.42 4.38 2.25
N LEU A 509 12.68 3.27 2.31
CA LEU A 509 12.83 2.13 1.41
C LEU A 509 11.84 2.18 0.24
N ILE A 510 10.65 2.73 0.46
CA ILE A 510 9.65 2.94 -0.59
C ILE A 510 9.86 4.34 -1.17
N LEU A 511 10.26 4.39 -2.45
CA LEU A 511 10.45 5.64 -3.18
C LEU A 511 9.12 6.19 -3.71
N PRO A 512 8.95 7.53 -3.79
CA PRO A 512 7.78 8.17 -4.40
C PRO A 512 7.61 7.79 -5.88
N ASP A 513 6.36 7.78 -6.36
CA ASP A 513 6.02 7.38 -7.73
C ASP A 513 6.78 8.19 -8.81
N SER A 514 7.08 9.46 -8.55
CA SER A 514 7.87 10.35 -9.42
C SER A 514 9.31 9.86 -9.66
N GLU A 515 9.90 9.19 -8.66
CA GLU A 515 11.25 8.62 -8.68
C GLU A 515 11.25 7.18 -9.19
N THR A 516 10.19 6.40 -8.94
CA THR A 516 10.03 5.07 -9.57
C THR A 516 9.99 5.16 -11.09
N ALA A 517 9.58 6.30 -11.64
CA ALA A 517 9.61 6.61 -13.07
C ALA A 517 10.94 7.24 -13.55
N LYS A 518 11.84 7.65 -12.64
CA LYS A 518 13.15 8.24 -12.97
C LYS A 518 14.34 7.33 -12.70
N ASP A 519 14.24 6.35 -11.81
CA ASP A 519 15.09 5.15 -11.85
C ASP A 519 14.97 4.41 -13.20
N VAL A 520 13.92 4.70 -13.99
CA VAL A 520 13.73 4.26 -15.37
C VAL A 520 14.59 5.04 -16.38
N GLN A 521 15.12 6.23 -16.05
CA GLN A 521 15.85 7.10 -16.98
C GLN A 521 17.17 7.68 -16.45
N GLY A 522 17.48 7.54 -15.15
CA GLY A 522 18.47 8.33 -14.44
C GLY A 522 19.65 7.58 -13.84
N ALA A 523 20.11 6.47 -14.44
CA ALA A 523 21.46 5.95 -14.19
C ALA A 523 21.94 5.18 -15.42
N LYS A 524 23.23 5.28 -15.76
CA LYS A 524 23.89 4.43 -16.77
C LYS A 524 23.98 2.94 -16.34
N HIS A 525 22.98 2.44 -15.61
CA HIS A 525 22.78 1.02 -15.39
C HIS A 525 21.75 0.50 -16.40
N GLN A 526 22.20 -0.44 -17.21
CA GLN A 526 21.41 -1.12 -18.22
C GLN A 526 20.14 -1.72 -17.60
N GLY A 527 18.96 -1.24 -18.03
CA GLY A 527 17.66 -1.93 -17.99
C GLY A 527 17.25 -2.63 -16.71
N LYS A 528 16.87 -1.89 -15.66
CA LYS A 528 16.22 -2.45 -14.47
C LYS A 528 14.85 -1.81 -14.21
N GLN A 529 13.85 -2.14 -15.02
CA GLN A 529 12.57 -2.45 -14.37
C GLN A 529 12.78 -3.84 -13.76
N LYS A 530 13.11 -3.91 -12.46
CA LYS A 530 12.94 -5.18 -11.74
C LYS A 530 11.43 -5.41 -11.74
N PHE A 531 10.94 -6.30 -12.60
CA PHE A 531 9.55 -6.74 -12.59
C PHE A 531 9.30 -7.48 -11.27
N LYS A 532 8.93 -6.73 -10.23
CA LYS A 532 8.68 -7.25 -8.90
C LYS A 532 7.19 -7.46 -8.73
N VAL A 533 6.81 -8.69 -8.46
CA VAL A 533 5.42 -9.11 -8.31
C VAL A 533 5.18 -9.39 -6.83
N LYS A 534 4.16 -8.76 -6.24
CA LYS A 534 3.83 -8.88 -4.81
C LYS A 534 3.68 -10.34 -4.39
N GLU A 535 3.10 -11.16 -5.26
CA GLU A 535 2.81 -12.57 -5.08
C GLU A 535 4.06 -13.42 -4.85
N MET A 536 5.23 -13.01 -5.34
CA MET A 536 6.50 -13.71 -5.09
C MET A 536 6.88 -13.68 -3.60
N TYR A 537 6.47 -12.63 -2.89
CA TYR A 537 6.80 -12.40 -1.48
C TYR A 537 5.76 -13.00 -0.52
N LEU A 538 4.69 -13.64 -1.03
CA LEU A 538 3.73 -14.38 -0.20
C LEU A 538 4.37 -15.55 0.55
N THR A 539 5.49 -16.08 0.04
CA THR A 539 6.32 -17.07 0.75
C THR A 539 6.87 -16.53 2.07
N LYS A 540 7.11 -15.23 2.19
CA LYS A 540 7.55 -14.57 3.43
C LYS A 540 6.44 -14.52 4.48
N LEU A 541 5.18 -14.39 4.07
CA LEU A 541 4.03 -14.52 4.98
C LEU A 541 3.97 -15.94 5.55
N LEU A 542 4.19 -16.94 4.70
CA LEU A 542 4.22 -18.33 5.13
C LEU A 542 5.41 -18.61 6.07
N SER A 543 6.61 -18.08 5.79
CA SER A 543 7.79 -18.22 6.67
C SER A 543 7.53 -17.59 8.02
N THR A 544 6.96 -16.38 8.02
CA THR A 544 6.57 -15.70 9.26
C THR A 544 5.52 -16.51 10.01
N LYS A 545 4.50 -17.06 9.33
CA LYS A 545 3.48 -17.93 9.96
C LYS A 545 4.10 -19.15 10.59
N VAL A 546 4.96 -19.88 9.86
CA VAL A 546 5.64 -21.08 10.35
C VAL A 546 6.47 -20.76 11.59
N ALA A 547 7.24 -19.68 11.57
CA ALA A 547 8.10 -19.26 12.69
C ALA A 547 7.32 -18.96 13.98
N VAL A 548 6.12 -18.38 13.89
CA VAL A 548 5.31 -18.03 15.07
C VAL A 548 4.21 -19.03 15.41
N HIS A 549 4.03 -20.08 14.60
CA HIS A 549 2.86 -20.96 14.66
C HIS A 549 2.69 -21.66 16.00
N SER A 550 3.77 -22.20 16.57
CA SER A 550 3.76 -22.89 17.86
C SER A 550 3.26 -21.99 19.00
N PHE A 551 3.63 -20.71 18.97
CA PHE A 551 3.19 -19.72 19.96
C PHE A 551 1.72 -19.35 19.77
N VAL A 552 1.25 -19.29 18.52
CA VAL A 552 -0.19 -19.11 18.22
C VAL A 552 -0.99 -20.30 18.76
N GLU A 553 -0.55 -21.53 18.49
CA GLU A 553 -1.22 -22.72 19.02
C GLU A 553 -1.21 -22.75 20.55
N GLN A 554 -0.06 -22.45 21.17
CA GLN A 554 0.06 -22.40 22.63
C GLN A 554 -0.89 -21.36 23.24
N LEU A 555 -0.99 -20.18 22.63
CA LEU A 555 -1.92 -19.12 23.05
C LEU A 555 -3.38 -19.52 22.88
N PHE A 556 -3.74 -20.11 21.74
CA PHE A 556 -5.11 -20.54 21.47
C PHE A 556 -5.54 -21.65 22.43
N ARG A 557 -4.69 -22.67 22.60
CA ARG A 557 -4.94 -23.76 23.54
C ARG A 557 -4.92 -23.29 24.99
N SER A 558 -4.16 -22.25 25.37
CA SER A 558 -4.23 -21.71 26.74
C SER A 558 -5.58 -21.05 27.06
N ILE A 559 -6.29 -20.56 26.04
CA ILE A 559 -7.63 -19.96 26.16
C ILE A 559 -8.74 -21.02 26.26
N TRP A 560 -8.74 -22.05 25.39
CA TRP A 560 -9.83 -23.03 25.31
C TRP A 560 -9.50 -24.44 25.80
N THR A 561 -8.38 -24.63 26.50
CA THR A 561 -8.09 -25.90 27.20
C THR A 561 -8.37 -25.76 28.68
N LEU A 562 -9.14 -26.70 29.24
CA LEU A 562 -9.48 -26.75 30.66
C LEU A 562 -8.40 -27.51 31.45
N PRO A 563 -7.52 -26.84 32.19
CA PRO A 563 -6.57 -27.53 33.07
C PRO A 563 -7.31 -28.22 34.20
N THR A 564 -6.90 -29.45 34.53
CA THR A 564 -7.48 -30.22 35.66
C THR A 564 -9.02 -30.37 35.60
N ASN A 565 -9.61 -30.28 34.40
CA ASN A 565 -11.06 -30.26 34.19
C ASN A 565 -11.80 -29.18 35.01
N LYS A 566 -11.18 -28.01 35.23
CA LYS A 566 -11.83 -26.84 35.87
C LYS A 566 -11.85 -25.67 34.90
N ALA A 567 -13.04 -25.07 34.71
CA ALA A 567 -13.22 -23.84 33.96
C ALA A 567 -13.19 -22.62 34.90
N PRO A 568 -12.79 -21.42 34.42
CA PRO A 568 -12.97 -20.19 35.17
C PRO A 568 -14.43 -20.01 35.58
N VAL A 569 -14.67 -19.65 36.85
CA VAL A 569 -16.01 -19.55 37.45
C VAL A 569 -16.93 -18.68 36.61
N ALA A 570 -16.45 -17.50 36.18
CA ALA A 570 -17.21 -16.57 35.35
C ALA A 570 -17.62 -17.15 33.98
N ILE A 571 -16.77 -17.95 33.34
CA ILE A 571 -17.09 -18.59 32.04
C ILE A 571 -18.17 -19.65 32.24
N LYS A 572 -17.98 -20.54 33.22
CA LYS A 572 -18.95 -21.61 33.51
C LYS A 572 -20.31 -21.01 33.87
N TYR A 573 -20.32 -20.07 34.81
CA TYR A 573 -21.54 -19.39 35.24
C TYR A 573 -22.28 -18.70 34.09
N PHE A 574 -21.59 -17.87 33.29
CA PHE A 574 -22.26 -17.15 32.21
C PHE A 574 -22.71 -18.09 31.08
N PHE A 575 -21.98 -19.17 30.80
CA PHE A 575 -22.40 -20.14 29.79
C PHE A 575 -23.60 -20.97 30.26
N ASP A 576 -23.66 -21.37 31.53
CA ASP A 576 -24.83 -22.03 32.12
C ASP A 576 -26.04 -21.09 32.11
N PHE A 577 -25.84 -19.79 32.38
CA PHE A 577 -26.88 -18.77 32.23
C PHE A 577 -27.43 -18.73 30.80
N LEU A 578 -26.56 -18.69 29.78
CA LEU A 578 -27.00 -18.69 28.38
C LEU A 578 -27.74 -19.99 28.00
N ASP A 579 -27.28 -21.13 28.49
CA ASP A 579 -27.92 -22.43 28.28
C ASP A 579 -29.33 -22.45 28.91
N ALA A 580 -29.48 -21.97 30.14
CA ALA A 580 -30.76 -21.86 30.84
C ALA A 580 -31.72 -20.88 30.13
N GLN A 581 -31.22 -19.76 29.60
CA GLN A 581 -32.04 -18.83 28.82
C GLN A 581 -32.52 -19.44 27.50
N ALA A 582 -31.67 -20.24 26.84
CA ALA A 582 -32.07 -20.96 25.64
C ALA A 582 -33.16 -22.00 25.91
N GLU A 583 -33.04 -22.73 27.03
CA GLU A 583 -34.04 -23.70 27.48
C GLU A 583 -35.37 -23.02 27.85
N ASN A 584 -35.34 -21.95 28.64
CA ASN A 584 -36.52 -21.17 29.02
C ASN A 584 -37.27 -20.61 27.80
N LYS A 585 -36.53 -20.23 26.76
CA LYS A 585 -37.08 -19.75 25.49
C LYS A 585 -37.43 -20.86 24.50
N LYS A 586 -37.25 -22.13 24.87
CA LYS A 586 -37.51 -23.31 24.04
C LYS A 586 -36.76 -23.28 22.70
N ILE A 587 -35.53 -22.75 22.71
CA ILE A 587 -34.65 -22.77 21.54
C ILE A 587 -34.06 -24.17 21.40
N THR A 588 -34.41 -24.85 20.30
CA THR A 588 -33.95 -26.21 20.01
C THR A 588 -32.71 -26.26 19.11
N ASP A 589 -32.36 -25.16 18.45
CA ASP A 589 -31.20 -25.06 17.56
C ASP A 589 -29.91 -24.84 18.36
N PRO A 590 -28.98 -25.83 18.41
CA PRO A 590 -27.74 -25.71 19.17
C PRO A 590 -26.80 -24.62 18.62
N ASP A 591 -26.94 -24.24 17.35
CA ASP A 591 -26.14 -23.17 16.74
C ASP A 591 -26.38 -21.82 17.41
N VAL A 592 -27.62 -21.57 17.86
CA VAL A 592 -27.98 -20.30 18.51
C VAL A 592 -27.17 -20.11 19.77
N VAL A 593 -27.09 -21.15 20.60
CA VAL A 593 -26.34 -21.13 21.86
C VAL A 593 -24.84 -21.02 21.61
N HIS A 594 -24.32 -21.74 20.63
CA HIS A 594 -22.93 -21.60 20.20
C HIS A 594 -22.60 -20.17 19.79
N ILE A 595 -23.48 -19.54 19.00
CA ILE A 595 -23.32 -18.14 18.57
C ILE A 595 -23.39 -17.19 19.76
N TRP A 596 -24.30 -17.38 20.72
CA TRP A 596 -24.37 -16.56 21.93
C TRP A 596 -23.11 -16.66 22.78
N LYS A 597 -22.57 -17.88 22.96
CA LYS A 597 -21.29 -18.11 23.67
C LYS A 597 -20.12 -17.45 22.95
N THR A 598 -20.09 -17.53 21.61
CA THR A 598 -19.06 -16.90 20.77
C THR A 598 -19.12 -15.37 20.83
N ASN A 599 -20.33 -14.81 20.73
CA ASN A 599 -20.58 -13.37 20.74
C ASN A 599 -20.40 -12.74 22.14
N SER A 600 -20.54 -13.52 23.22
CA SER A 600 -20.42 -13.01 24.59
C SER A 600 -18.99 -12.97 25.10
N LEU A 601 -18.17 -13.97 24.78
CA LEU A 601 -16.83 -14.14 25.35
C LEU A 601 -15.71 -13.99 24.30
N PRO A 602 -15.50 -14.92 23.35
CA PRO A 602 -14.41 -14.82 22.35
C PRO A 602 -14.37 -13.48 21.60
N LEU A 603 -15.49 -13.03 21.05
CA LEU A 603 -15.50 -11.83 20.21
C LEU A 603 -15.40 -10.52 20.99
N ARG A 604 -15.89 -10.50 22.24
CA ARG A 604 -15.94 -9.28 23.06
C ARG A 604 -14.71 -9.10 23.94
N PHE A 605 -14.23 -10.19 24.53
CA PHE A 605 -13.10 -10.17 25.43
C PHE A 605 -11.82 -10.61 24.72
N TRP A 606 -11.74 -11.87 24.28
CA TRP A 606 -10.48 -12.44 23.78
C TRP A 606 -9.94 -11.74 22.54
N VAL A 607 -10.78 -11.48 21.53
CA VAL A 607 -10.37 -10.74 20.32
C VAL A 607 -9.88 -9.34 20.68
N ASN A 608 -10.52 -8.67 21.64
CA ASN A 608 -10.11 -7.34 22.07
C ASN A 608 -8.73 -7.36 22.76
N ILE A 609 -8.47 -8.35 23.62
CA ILE A 609 -7.17 -8.57 24.26
C ILE A 609 -6.09 -8.93 23.23
N LEU A 610 -6.36 -9.89 22.35
CA LEU A 610 -5.42 -10.36 21.33
C LEU A 610 -4.98 -9.24 20.38
N LYS A 611 -5.90 -8.34 20.02
CA LYS A 611 -5.58 -7.18 19.18
C LYS A 611 -4.87 -6.07 19.95
N ASN A 612 -5.01 -5.99 21.27
CA ASN A 612 -4.50 -4.88 22.08
C ASN A 612 -3.61 -5.38 23.22
N PRO A 613 -2.41 -5.91 22.92
CA PRO A 613 -1.50 -6.42 23.94
C PRO A 613 -1.05 -5.33 24.93
N GLN A 614 -1.06 -4.06 24.52
CA GLN A 614 -0.80 -2.92 25.40
C GLN A 614 -1.86 -2.74 26.49
N PHE A 615 -3.00 -3.44 26.45
CA PHE A 615 -3.94 -3.46 27.57
C PHE A 615 -3.43 -4.32 28.73
N VAL A 616 -2.59 -5.32 28.43
CA VAL A 616 -2.12 -6.33 29.38
C VAL A 616 -0.66 -6.10 29.78
N PHE A 617 0.17 -5.66 28.83
CA PHE A 617 1.61 -5.50 29.02
C PHE A 617 2.04 -4.04 28.83
N ASP A 618 3.12 -3.67 29.51
CA ASP A 618 3.81 -2.40 29.25
C ASP A 618 4.67 -2.50 27.99
N ILE A 619 4.00 -2.49 26.83
CA ILE A 619 4.62 -2.54 25.51
C ILE A 619 4.05 -1.47 24.58
N LYS A 620 4.91 -0.96 23.69
CA LYS A 620 4.48 -0.08 22.60
C LYS A 620 3.92 -0.92 21.45
N LYS A 621 2.64 -0.76 21.15
CA LYS A 621 2.00 -1.38 19.97
C LYS A 621 2.34 -0.57 18.72
N THR A 622 3.04 -1.19 17.77
CA THR A 622 3.31 -0.59 16.45
C THR A 622 2.18 -0.89 15.46
N PRO A 623 1.96 -0.07 14.42
CA PRO A 623 0.94 -0.31 13.40
C PRO A 623 1.10 -1.66 12.70
N HIS A 624 2.34 -2.10 12.47
CA HIS A 624 2.61 -3.39 11.88
C HIS A 624 2.22 -4.57 12.80
N ILE A 625 2.56 -4.48 14.10
CA ILE A 625 2.15 -5.49 15.08
C ILE A 625 0.62 -5.56 15.16
N ASP A 626 -0.07 -4.42 15.09
CA ASP A 626 -1.54 -4.40 14.96
C ASP A 626 -2.03 -5.17 13.73
N GLY A 627 -1.38 -4.97 12.58
CA GLY A 627 -1.67 -5.67 11.34
C GLY A 627 -1.53 -7.19 11.46
N CYS A 628 -0.47 -7.67 12.09
CA CYS A 628 -0.22 -9.09 12.32
C CYS A 628 -1.16 -9.70 13.37
N LEU A 629 -1.36 -9.03 14.50
CA LEU A 629 -2.29 -9.47 15.53
C LEU A 629 -3.73 -9.48 15.03
N SER A 630 -4.09 -8.61 14.09
CA SER A 630 -5.39 -8.64 13.41
C SER A 630 -5.58 -9.90 12.56
N VAL A 631 -4.52 -10.39 11.90
CA VAL A 631 -4.55 -11.67 11.17
C VAL A 631 -4.73 -12.85 12.12
N ILE A 632 -3.99 -12.87 13.23
CA ILE A 632 -4.11 -13.92 14.25
C ILE A 632 -5.49 -13.89 14.92
N ALA A 633 -5.99 -12.69 15.27
CA ALA A 633 -7.33 -12.52 15.82
C ALA A 633 -8.41 -12.95 14.82
N GLN A 634 -8.22 -12.73 13.52
CA GLN A 634 -9.14 -13.24 12.50
C GLN A 634 -9.16 -14.78 12.46
N ALA A 635 -7.99 -15.43 12.50
CA ALA A 635 -7.91 -16.88 12.59
C ALA A 635 -8.55 -17.42 13.87
N PHE A 636 -8.37 -16.72 15.00
CA PHE A 636 -9.05 -17.03 16.26
C PHE A 636 -10.57 -16.94 16.09
N MET A 637 -11.11 -15.87 15.51
CA MET A 637 -12.56 -15.73 15.25
C MET A 637 -13.10 -16.84 14.33
N ASP A 638 -12.34 -17.18 13.29
CA ASP A 638 -12.71 -18.22 12.33
C ASP A 638 -12.80 -19.61 12.98
N ALA A 639 -12.04 -19.87 14.04
CA ALA A 639 -12.11 -21.10 14.85
C ALA A 639 -13.45 -21.25 15.59
N PHE A 640 -14.14 -20.16 15.91
CA PHE A 640 -15.48 -20.20 16.52
C PHE A 640 -16.61 -20.17 15.49
N SER A 641 -16.30 -20.04 14.19
CA SER A 641 -17.34 -19.97 13.16
C SER A 641 -17.99 -21.33 12.90
N LEU A 642 -19.32 -21.35 12.82
CA LEU A 642 -20.09 -22.52 12.39
C LEU A 642 -20.09 -22.71 10.87
N SER A 643 -19.80 -21.66 10.08
CA SER A 643 -19.80 -21.76 8.62
C SER A 643 -18.54 -22.42 8.08
N GLU A 644 -18.69 -23.34 7.13
CA GLU A 644 -17.56 -23.85 6.36
C GLU A 644 -16.96 -22.76 5.48
N GLN A 645 -15.63 -22.67 5.46
CA GLN A 645 -14.94 -21.68 4.65
C GLN A 645 -14.82 -22.17 3.21
N GLN A 646 -15.56 -21.56 2.29
CA GLN A 646 -15.32 -21.72 0.86
C GLN A 646 -14.14 -20.85 0.45
N LEU A 647 -12.96 -21.46 0.35
CA LEU A 647 -11.74 -20.78 -0.03
C LEU A 647 -11.47 -20.96 -1.52
N GLY A 648 -11.14 -19.86 -2.17
CA GLY A 648 -10.80 -19.79 -3.60
C GLY A 648 -9.72 -18.75 -3.85
N LYS A 649 -9.41 -18.50 -5.13
CA LYS A 649 -8.34 -17.56 -5.53
C LYS A 649 -8.57 -16.12 -5.05
N GLU A 650 -9.83 -15.70 -4.95
CA GLU A 650 -10.23 -14.37 -4.49
C GLU A 650 -10.39 -14.29 -2.96
N SER A 651 -10.04 -15.35 -2.23
CA SER A 651 -10.14 -15.32 -0.77
C SER A 651 -9.03 -14.45 -0.17
N PRO A 652 -9.34 -13.66 0.87
CA PRO A 652 -8.34 -12.86 1.56
C PRO A 652 -7.14 -13.70 2.03
N THR A 653 -5.93 -13.20 1.82
CA THR A 653 -4.67 -13.90 2.13
C THR A 653 -4.56 -14.31 3.59
N ASN A 654 -5.07 -13.48 4.52
CA ASN A 654 -5.11 -13.82 5.94
C ASN A 654 -5.94 -15.08 6.25
N LYS A 655 -7.01 -15.35 5.48
CA LYS A 655 -7.79 -16.59 5.60
C LYS A 655 -7.06 -17.78 4.98
N LEU A 656 -6.42 -17.58 3.83
CA LEU A 656 -5.62 -18.62 3.18
C LEU A 656 -4.45 -19.08 4.06
N LEU A 657 -3.85 -18.16 4.83
CA LEU A 657 -2.68 -18.41 5.67
C LEU A 657 -2.93 -19.43 6.80
N TYR A 658 -4.15 -19.46 7.35
CA TYR A 658 -4.56 -20.36 8.44
C TYR A 658 -5.59 -21.42 8.02
N ALA A 659 -5.96 -21.46 6.74
CA ALA A 659 -7.00 -22.32 6.19
C ALA A 659 -6.91 -23.80 6.61
N LYS A 660 -5.69 -24.34 6.68
CA LYS A 660 -5.44 -25.74 7.05
C LYS A 660 -5.58 -26.01 8.55
N ASP A 661 -5.43 -24.98 9.39
CA ASP A 661 -5.45 -25.10 10.85
C ASP A 661 -6.87 -24.91 11.41
N ILE A 662 -7.70 -24.06 10.75
CA ILE A 662 -9.05 -23.73 11.21
C ILE A 662 -9.95 -24.95 11.48
N PRO A 663 -10.00 -26.00 10.64
CA PRO A 663 -10.83 -27.17 10.92
C PRO A 663 -10.49 -27.86 12.24
N LEU A 664 -9.19 -27.96 12.58
CA LEU A 664 -8.74 -28.53 13.85
C LEU A 664 -9.19 -27.64 15.02
N TYR A 665 -8.97 -26.33 14.93
CA TYR A 665 -9.38 -25.40 15.98
C TYR A 665 -10.91 -25.39 16.19
N LYS A 666 -11.71 -25.55 15.15
CA LYS A 666 -13.17 -25.68 15.27
C LYS A 666 -13.58 -26.91 16.08
N GLU A 667 -12.91 -28.05 15.89
CA GLU A 667 -13.17 -29.25 16.68
C GLU A 667 -12.72 -29.08 18.14
N GLU A 668 -11.55 -28.46 18.38
CA GLU A 668 -11.11 -28.11 19.73
C GLU A 668 -12.11 -27.17 20.45
N VAL A 669 -12.62 -26.15 19.76
CA VAL A 669 -13.62 -25.20 20.29
C VAL A 669 -14.95 -25.89 20.60
N LYS A 670 -15.44 -26.78 19.71
CA LYS A 670 -16.64 -27.58 19.98
C LYS A 670 -16.45 -28.46 21.21
N ALA A 671 -15.29 -29.10 21.34
CA ALA A 671 -14.94 -29.90 22.51
C ALA A 671 -14.88 -29.04 23.78
N TYR A 672 -14.32 -27.83 23.71
CA TYR A 672 -14.27 -26.89 24.83
C TYR A 672 -15.67 -26.48 25.33
N TYR A 673 -16.57 -26.07 24.43
CA TYR A 673 -17.94 -25.71 24.80
C TYR A 673 -18.72 -26.89 25.37
N LYS A 674 -18.51 -28.08 24.81
CA LYS A 674 -19.09 -29.31 25.36
C LYS A 674 -18.53 -29.61 26.76
N ALA A 675 -17.22 -29.54 26.94
CA ALA A 675 -16.57 -29.79 28.22
C ALA A 675 -17.07 -28.84 29.32
N ILE A 676 -17.25 -27.55 29.03
CA ILE A 676 -17.84 -26.60 29.99
C ILE A 676 -19.28 -26.98 30.34
N LYS A 677 -20.08 -27.35 29.34
CA LYS A 677 -21.48 -27.76 29.56
C LYS A 677 -21.57 -29.00 30.43
N ASP A 678 -20.66 -29.96 30.24
CA ASP A 678 -20.63 -31.23 30.98
C ASP A 678 -20.09 -31.09 32.42
N LEU A 679 -19.51 -29.93 32.79
CA LEU A 679 -19.14 -29.65 34.18
C LEU A 679 -20.37 -29.50 35.08
N PRO A 680 -20.25 -29.86 36.38
CA PRO A 680 -21.34 -29.67 37.34
C PRO A 680 -21.74 -28.18 37.41
N PRO A 681 -23.04 -27.90 37.61
CA PRO A 681 -23.50 -26.52 37.78
C PRO A 681 -22.88 -25.92 39.05
N LEU A 682 -22.56 -24.63 38.97
CA LEU A 682 -22.05 -23.88 40.12
C LEU A 682 -23.19 -23.58 41.09
N SER A 683 -22.92 -23.70 42.38
CA SER A 683 -23.85 -23.25 43.42
C SER A 683 -23.84 -21.71 43.53
N THR A 684 -24.96 -21.13 43.96
CA THR A 684 -25.06 -19.67 44.20
C THR A 684 -23.99 -19.18 45.17
N LEU A 685 -23.69 -19.95 46.23
CA LEU A 685 -22.66 -19.62 47.22
C LEU A 685 -21.25 -19.57 46.61
N GLU A 686 -20.91 -20.51 45.71
CA GLU A 686 -19.60 -20.51 45.03
C GLU A 686 -19.42 -19.27 44.14
N ILE A 687 -20.49 -18.84 43.46
CA ILE A 687 -20.46 -17.65 42.60
C ILE A 687 -20.35 -16.38 43.45
N GLU A 688 -21.17 -16.27 44.50
CA GLU A 688 -21.12 -15.13 45.42
C GLU A 688 -19.77 -15.02 46.13
N ASP A 689 -19.18 -16.14 46.57
CA ASP A 689 -17.85 -16.15 47.18
C ASP A 689 -16.77 -15.70 46.17
N PHE A 690 -16.79 -16.22 44.95
CA PHE A 690 -15.87 -15.78 43.88
C PHE A 690 -16.00 -14.27 43.60
N LEU A 691 -17.21 -13.77 43.39
CA LEU A 691 -17.45 -12.35 43.10
C LEU A 691 -17.07 -11.45 44.28
N THR A 692 -17.35 -11.88 45.51
CA THR A 692 -16.97 -11.15 46.73
C THR A 692 -15.45 -11.09 46.90
N GLN A 693 -14.75 -12.20 46.61
CA GLN A 693 -13.29 -12.24 46.64
C GLN A 693 -12.67 -11.33 45.58
N GLU A 694 -13.19 -11.33 44.35
CA GLU A 694 -12.72 -10.42 43.29
C GLU A 694 -13.03 -8.95 43.61
N SER A 695 -14.18 -8.64 44.21
CA SER A 695 -14.49 -7.28 44.71
C SER A 695 -13.50 -6.84 45.79
N LYS A 696 -13.23 -7.70 46.77
CA LYS A 696 -12.33 -7.40 47.89
C LYS A 696 -10.88 -7.22 47.45
N LYS A 697 -10.43 -8.02 46.48
CA LYS A 697 -9.08 -7.95 45.91
C LYS A 697 -8.77 -6.60 45.26
N HIS A 698 -9.80 -5.91 44.79
CA HIS A 698 -9.70 -4.67 44.03
C HIS A 698 -10.39 -3.49 44.73
N GLU A 699 -10.66 -3.64 46.03
CA GLU A 699 -11.18 -2.57 46.87
C GLU A 699 -10.16 -1.41 46.92
N ASN A 700 -10.63 -0.17 46.78
CA ASN A 700 -9.81 1.05 46.76
C ASN A 700 -8.88 1.23 45.55
N GLU A 701 -8.95 0.39 44.52
CA GLU A 701 -8.18 0.60 43.27
C GLU A 701 -8.72 1.77 42.43
N PHE A 702 -10.00 2.13 42.61
CA PHE A 702 -10.66 3.18 41.85
C PHE A 702 -11.41 4.18 42.74
N ASN A 703 -11.48 5.41 42.26
CA ASN A 703 -12.32 6.46 42.82
C ASN A 703 -13.79 6.27 42.38
N GLU A 704 -14.54 5.46 43.14
CA GLU A 704 -15.97 5.18 42.89
C GLU A 704 -16.82 6.45 42.91
N ALA A 705 -16.48 7.40 43.78
CA ALA A 705 -17.14 8.70 43.86
C ALA A 705 -17.05 9.48 42.54
N ALA A 706 -15.90 9.46 41.87
CA ALA A 706 -15.73 10.08 40.56
C ALA A 706 -16.62 9.40 39.49
N ALA A 707 -16.73 8.08 39.53
CA ALA A 707 -17.62 7.32 38.63
C ALA A 707 -19.10 7.64 38.87
N LEU A 708 -19.54 7.70 40.13
CA LEU A 708 -20.90 8.10 40.51
C LEU A 708 -21.23 9.51 40.01
N ILE A 709 -20.31 10.48 40.15
CA ILE A 709 -20.50 11.83 39.62
C ILE A 709 -20.67 11.82 38.09
N LYS A 710 -19.94 10.98 37.36
CA LYS A 710 -20.09 10.82 35.91
C LYS A 710 -21.44 10.19 35.53
N ILE A 711 -21.93 9.22 36.31
CA ILE A 711 -23.28 8.66 36.14
C ILE A 711 -24.33 9.75 36.36
N TYR A 712 -24.19 10.58 37.40
CA TYR A 712 -25.11 11.68 37.67
C TYR A 712 -25.17 12.71 36.54
N GLN A 713 -24.08 12.92 35.79
CA GLN A 713 -24.11 13.81 34.62
C GLN A 713 -25.11 13.33 33.55
N TYR A 714 -25.26 12.01 33.38
CA TYR A 714 -26.29 11.44 32.52
C TYR A 714 -27.69 11.55 33.13
N ILE A 715 -27.82 11.27 34.44
CA ILE A 715 -29.10 11.43 35.15
C ILE A 715 -29.61 12.87 35.05
N SER A 716 -28.74 13.85 35.28
CA SER A 716 -29.07 15.28 35.21
C SER A 716 -29.42 15.71 33.78
N ARG A 717 -28.77 15.15 32.77
CA ARG A 717 -29.04 15.46 31.36
C ARG A 717 -30.40 14.97 30.89
N TYR A 718 -30.85 13.82 31.40
CA TYR A 718 -32.12 13.17 31.02
C TYR A 718 -33.12 13.12 32.18
N PHE A 719 -33.03 14.11 33.07
CA PHE A 719 -33.74 14.08 34.35
C PHE A 719 -35.25 14.03 34.18
N ASP A 720 -35.79 14.82 33.24
CA ASP A 720 -37.22 14.90 32.99
C ASP A 720 -37.76 13.59 32.40
N GLU A 721 -37.02 12.96 31.49
CA GLU A 721 -37.38 11.66 30.92
C GLU A 721 -37.38 10.55 31.98
N ILE A 722 -36.37 10.54 32.85
CA ILE A 722 -36.25 9.59 33.97
C ILE A 722 -37.41 9.81 34.96
N LEU A 723 -37.65 11.05 35.37
CA LEU A 723 -38.72 11.39 36.30
C LEU A 723 -40.10 11.00 35.75
N ASN A 724 -40.35 11.33 34.48
CA ASN A 724 -41.60 10.97 33.80
C ASN A 724 -41.80 9.45 33.70
N LYS A 725 -40.72 8.68 33.57
CA LYS A 725 -40.79 7.21 33.56
C LYS A 725 -41.10 6.66 34.95
N LEU A 726 -40.44 7.16 35.99
CA LEU A 726 -40.68 6.79 37.38
C LEU A 726 -42.11 7.13 37.85
N VAL A 727 -42.68 8.24 37.38
CA VAL A 727 -44.08 8.62 37.68
C VAL A 727 -45.09 7.64 37.06
N LYS A 728 -44.75 7.02 35.93
CA LYS A 728 -45.65 6.10 35.22
C LYS A 728 -45.60 4.66 35.76
N GLU A 729 -44.52 4.29 36.45
CA GLU A 729 -44.32 2.95 37.00
C GLU A 729 -44.82 2.88 38.44
N ARG A 730 -45.66 1.89 38.75
CA ARG A 730 -46.21 1.69 40.10
C ARG A 730 -45.12 1.11 41.01
N GLY A 731 -45.01 1.60 42.24
CA GLY A 731 -44.07 1.08 43.25
C GLY A 731 -42.70 1.79 43.27
N LEU A 732 -42.51 2.85 42.48
CA LEU A 732 -41.27 3.63 42.44
C LEU A 732 -41.42 5.03 43.07
N GLU A 733 -42.45 5.25 43.89
CA GLU A 733 -42.74 6.54 44.52
C GLU A 733 -41.63 6.96 45.50
N GLU A 734 -41.08 6.01 46.26
CA GLU A 734 -39.98 6.26 47.20
C GLU A 734 -38.67 6.58 46.46
N VAL A 735 -38.34 5.79 45.43
CA VAL A 735 -37.19 6.00 44.54
C VAL A 735 -37.27 7.37 43.86
N ARG A 736 -38.47 7.81 43.47
CA ARG A 736 -38.69 9.15 42.92
C ARG A 736 -38.34 10.24 43.92
N MET A 737 -38.72 10.10 45.19
CA MET A 737 -38.37 11.05 46.24
C MET A 737 -36.85 11.07 46.49
N GLN A 738 -36.20 9.90 46.46
CA GLN A 738 -34.74 9.79 46.57
C GLN A 738 -34.02 10.49 45.41
N LEU A 739 -34.49 10.33 44.17
CA LEU A 739 -33.94 11.02 43.00
C LEU A 739 -34.04 12.55 43.13
N LEU A 740 -35.18 13.07 43.60
CA LEU A 740 -35.37 14.50 43.84
C LEU A 740 -34.43 15.02 44.94
N ASN A 741 -34.31 14.28 46.05
CA ASN A 741 -33.39 14.61 47.14
C ASN A 741 -31.92 14.65 46.66
N VAL A 742 -31.49 13.67 45.85
CA VAL A 742 -30.15 13.66 45.26
C VAL A 742 -29.92 14.87 44.37
N LYS A 743 -30.92 15.28 43.57
CA LYS A 743 -30.84 16.48 42.75
C LYS A 743 -30.66 17.73 43.60
N ASP A 744 -31.47 17.90 44.64
CA ASP A 744 -31.40 19.07 45.52
C ASP A 744 -30.03 19.17 46.21
N LEU A 745 -29.53 18.06 46.76
CA LEU A 745 -28.21 17.99 47.39
C LEU A 745 -27.06 18.38 46.43
N ILE A 746 -27.17 18.02 45.15
CA ILE A 746 -26.13 18.30 44.15
C ILE A 746 -26.30 19.69 43.50
N GLU A 747 -27.51 20.22 43.37
CA GLU A 747 -27.79 21.53 42.78
C GLU A 747 -27.63 22.70 43.76
N GLU A 748 -27.93 22.53 45.05
CA GLU A 748 -27.61 23.51 46.09
C GLU A 748 -26.10 23.83 46.12
N LYS A 749 -25.26 22.83 45.86
CA LYS A 749 -23.80 22.98 45.72
C LYS A 749 -23.41 23.89 44.55
N LYS A 750 -24.16 23.91 43.44
CA LYS A 750 -23.89 24.83 42.33
C LYS A 750 -24.24 26.27 42.70
N LYS A 751 -25.28 26.49 43.51
CA LYS A 751 -25.66 27.83 44.00
C LYS A 751 -24.65 28.39 45.02
N CYS A 752 -24.11 27.55 45.90
CA CYS A 752 -23.10 27.98 46.88
C CYS A 752 -21.69 28.27 46.30
N LYS A 753 -21.44 28.00 45.01
CA LYS A 753 -20.18 28.37 44.33
C LYS A 753 -20.17 29.80 43.75
N TRP A 754 -21.30 30.52 43.78
CA TRP A 754 -21.47 31.88 43.24
C TRP A 754 -21.65 32.94 44.34
N VAL A 755 -21.10 32.71 45.53
CA VAL A 755 -21.07 33.68 46.63
C VAL A 755 -19.63 34.00 46.99
#